data_AF-A0A086TIX8-F1
#
_entry.id   AF-A0A086TIX8-F1
#
_cell.length_a   1.000
_cell.length_b   1.000
_cell.length_c   1.000
_cell.angle_alpha   90.00
_cell.angle_beta   90.00
_cell.angle_gamma   90.00
#
_symmetry.space_group_name_H-M   'P 1'
#
loop_
_entity.id
_entity.type
_entity.pdbx_description
1 polymer ?
#
loop_
_entity_poly.entity_id
_entity_poly.type
_entity_poly.pdbx_seq_one_letter_code
_entity_poly.pdbx_strand_id
1 'polypeptide(L)'
;MKLLLLRNRIAASPWSTKLSSQQPHQGIKSPLDIPEILEQILILLDERTIRSTTRFVCKLWFVVSRRLALWEVCWDDTRDPFAGLDLVLARLPRAGALSWGASESKRSWEKLEKVLKGMANQQGGKQHCSEKLEDIDSSSEDISAIQQQQDPLAVPLRQLRFHGKGNYIEYLDTILPSLWALTSLSLTFVNKFEVNPVLEACPNLKRLRLEGYNHPSELTEIQVSASKGALPVMTYLKTLALRDVYIPIPTLELLLRAATTTLIELKLVRLVTRIGPLTFGNTAADVEHTSKLIQFFSNLDTTSLLPHLRSLHVSPKTNSISQRHSVFGALIKPGPSNISEWGFCLDDASPFLFTRLQTVGGVVTTLDLTHGVTPNNNDLVRLRLHTFLCNAPALVHLKAPRVHIAPLDLCLFGSDATPTVDTRRLWACRHLETLQIGLYHRPDTAPEANEPQRARVIFGYLSRVLPKLRVLELNLSSTNLQLETGFCLLARMQGLEQLRVVLMGSVFYWSKKPDLDWMADTRTVSRCLRAKWNWQQGRATARWKGEMDAEVEVVKARKRQLLVASLLATEKSVSETLREDAQWETQGLLTDVKQVLDEIKSGKLKCPWPKLCNFRIYVARSAEERLEEMIQAVRPGIDMSDNCEHVSSF
;
A
#
# COMPACT_ATOMS: atom_id res chain seq x y z
N MET A 1 -29.02 -11.59 -28.81
CA MET A 1 -29.35 -11.27 -30.23
C MET A 1 -29.84 -9.82 -30.48
N LYS A 2 -29.89 -8.92 -29.47
CA LYS A 2 -30.18 -7.47 -29.63
C LYS A 2 -28.94 -6.55 -29.59
N LEU A 3 -27.73 -7.11 -29.60
CA LEU A 3 -26.46 -6.37 -29.49
C LEU A 3 -25.64 -6.27 -30.80
N LEU A 4 -26.18 -6.76 -31.92
CA LEU A 4 -25.53 -6.72 -33.24
C LEU A 4 -26.03 -5.58 -34.15
N LEU A 5 -27.03 -4.79 -33.75
CA LEU A 5 -27.62 -3.74 -34.57
C LEU A 5 -27.10 -2.31 -34.30
N LEU A 6 -26.19 -2.13 -33.35
CA LEU A 6 -25.63 -0.81 -33.01
C LEU A 6 -24.27 -0.50 -33.67
N ARG A 7 -23.71 -1.42 -34.48
CA ARG A 7 -22.38 -1.25 -35.08
C ARG A 7 -22.37 -0.69 -36.51
N ASN A 8 -23.54 -0.54 -37.15
CA ASN A 8 -23.65 -0.07 -38.55
C ASN A 8 -24.33 1.31 -38.74
N ARG A 9 -24.37 2.17 -37.71
CA ARG A 9 -24.96 3.53 -37.80
C ARG A 9 -23.96 4.68 -37.52
N ILE A 10 -22.68 4.50 -37.87
CA ILE A 10 -21.66 5.57 -37.85
C ILE A 10 -21.14 5.91 -39.27
N ALA A 11 -21.77 5.37 -40.32
CA ALA A 11 -21.56 5.86 -41.69
C ALA A 11 -22.72 6.80 -42.07
N ALA A 12 -22.36 8.01 -42.55
CA ALA A 12 -23.22 9.11 -43.01
C ALA A 12 -23.80 10.04 -41.92
N SER A 13 -22.97 10.98 -41.46
CA SER A 13 -23.44 12.25 -40.86
C SER A 13 -23.33 13.37 -41.92
N PRO A 14 -24.42 14.08 -42.26
CA PRO A 14 -24.40 15.18 -43.22
C PRO A 14 -24.08 16.50 -42.51
N TRP A 15 -22.81 16.70 -42.16
CA TRP A 15 -22.28 18.04 -41.85
C TRP A 15 -21.31 18.42 -42.96
N SER A 16 -21.86 18.58 -44.17
CA SER A 16 -21.18 19.24 -45.29
C SER A 16 -21.45 20.73 -45.18
N THR A 17 -20.80 21.37 -44.22
CA THR A 17 -20.58 22.81 -44.28
C THR A 17 -19.55 23.03 -45.39
N LYS A 18 -19.94 23.72 -46.46
CA LYS A 18 -19.06 24.15 -47.54
C LYS A 18 -17.82 24.83 -46.94
N LEU A 19 -16.71 24.11 -46.88
CA LEU A 19 -15.41 24.69 -46.60
C LEU A 19 -15.03 25.57 -47.79
N SER A 20 -15.10 26.87 -47.55
CA SER A 20 -14.39 27.87 -48.32
C SER A 20 -12.93 27.47 -48.46
N SER A 21 -12.42 27.45 -49.68
CA SER A 21 -11.06 27.10 -50.06
C SER A 21 -10.05 28.18 -49.66
N GLN A 22 -10.01 28.53 -48.38
CA GLN A 22 -8.91 29.32 -47.84
C GLN A 22 -7.72 28.38 -47.65
N GLN A 23 -6.61 28.72 -48.32
CA GLN A 23 -5.34 28.05 -48.15
C GLN A 23 -5.05 27.86 -46.65
N PRO A 24 -4.55 26.68 -46.22
CA PRO A 24 -4.16 26.48 -44.84
C PRO A 24 -3.01 27.45 -44.56
N HIS A 25 -3.31 28.58 -43.91
CA HIS A 25 -2.29 29.36 -43.23
C HIS A 25 -1.52 28.36 -42.38
N GLN A 26 -0.22 28.25 -42.62
CA GLN A 26 0.70 27.47 -41.81
C GLN A 26 0.78 28.13 -40.42
N GLY A 27 -0.31 28.04 -39.68
CA GLY A 27 -0.40 28.46 -38.30
C GLY A 27 0.68 27.71 -37.55
N ILE A 28 1.50 28.47 -36.82
CA ILE A 28 2.53 27.95 -35.93
C ILE A 28 1.86 26.88 -35.07
N LYS A 29 2.24 25.61 -35.26
CA LYS A 29 1.70 24.50 -34.46
C LYS A 29 1.96 24.80 -32.99
N SER A 30 0.95 24.63 -32.14
CA SER A 30 1.15 24.81 -30.71
C SER A 30 2.21 23.81 -30.24
N PRO A 31 3.12 24.16 -29.33
CA PRO A 31 4.01 23.18 -28.71
C PRO A 31 3.27 21.99 -28.09
N LEU A 32 2.00 22.18 -27.68
CA LEU A 32 1.14 21.12 -27.16
C LEU A 32 0.61 20.15 -28.23
N ASP A 33 0.75 20.50 -29.51
CA ASP A 33 0.44 19.61 -30.63
C ASP A 33 1.59 18.64 -30.94
N ILE A 34 2.77 18.83 -30.30
CA ILE A 34 3.94 17.97 -30.41
C ILE A 34 3.83 16.88 -29.34
N PRO A 35 3.59 15.60 -29.71
CA PRO A 35 3.37 14.51 -28.76
C PRO A 35 4.49 14.34 -27.74
N GLU A 36 5.75 14.56 -28.14
CA GLU A 36 6.93 14.41 -27.31
C GLU A 36 6.97 15.47 -26.20
N ILE A 37 6.65 16.73 -26.53
CA ILE A 37 6.56 17.81 -25.53
C ILE A 37 5.40 17.51 -24.58
N LEU A 38 4.26 17.10 -25.11
CA LEU A 38 3.11 16.72 -24.29
C LEU A 38 3.44 15.52 -23.38
N GLU A 39 4.19 14.53 -23.87
CA GLU A 39 4.62 13.38 -23.08
C GLU A 39 5.52 13.83 -21.93
N GLN A 40 6.49 14.72 -22.17
CA GLN A 40 7.32 15.30 -21.11
C GLN A 40 6.49 16.06 -20.06
N ILE A 41 5.47 16.81 -20.48
CA ILE A 41 4.56 17.50 -19.56
C ILE A 41 3.77 16.49 -18.73
N LEU A 42 3.19 15.48 -19.39
CA LEU A 42 2.34 14.49 -18.73
C LEU A 42 3.14 13.55 -17.81
N ILE A 43 4.43 13.30 -18.06
CA ILE A 43 5.34 12.57 -17.16
C ILE A 43 5.49 13.27 -15.80
N LEU A 44 5.31 14.59 -15.76
CA LEU A 44 5.34 15.37 -14.50
C LEU A 44 4.03 15.23 -13.70
N LEU A 45 2.98 14.67 -14.28
CA LEU A 45 1.71 14.44 -13.61
C LEU A 45 1.68 13.06 -12.97
N ASP A 46 1.00 12.95 -11.83
CA ASP A 46 0.79 11.65 -11.20
C ASP A 46 -0.14 10.77 -12.07
N GLU A 47 0.02 9.45 -11.95
CA GLU A 47 -0.74 8.48 -12.73
C GLU A 47 -2.27 8.65 -12.60
N ARG A 48 -2.74 9.10 -11.44
CA ARG A 48 -4.15 9.34 -11.22
C ARG A 48 -4.63 10.52 -12.06
N THR A 49 -3.95 11.66 -12.02
CA THR A 49 -4.25 12.84 -12.83
C THR A 49 -4.25 12.49 -14.31
N ILE A 50 -3.29 11.65 -14.74
CA ILE A 50 -3.24 11.13 -16.11
C ILE A 50 -4.54 10.36 -16.43
N ARG A 51 -4.91 9.40 -15.56
CA ARG A 51 -6.09 8.54 -15.74
C ARG A 51 -7.42 9.27 -15.60
N SER A 52 -7.56 10.23 -14.69
CA SER A 52 -8.85 10.84 -14.35
C SER A 52 -9.15 12.10 -15.14
N THR A 53 -8.12 12.82 -15.59
CA THR A 53 -8.30 14.18 -16.11
C THR A 53 -7.72 14.34 -17.50
N THR A 54 -6.42 14.05 -17.66
CA THR A 54 -5.70 14.39 -18.90
C THR A 54 -6.26 13.67 -20.12
N ARG A 55 -6.70 12.41 -19.95
CA ARG A 55 -7.26 11.61 -21.05
C ARG A 55 -8.55 12.17 -21.65
N PHE A 56 -9.21 13.10 -20.96
CA PHE A 56 -10.48 13.69 -21.39
C PHE A 56 -10.32 15.09 -22.02
N VAL A 57 -9.09 15.60 -22.15
CA VAL A 57 -8.83 16.95 -22.69
C VAL A 57 -9.04 16.99 -24.20
N CYS A 58 -8.31 16.20 -24.97
CA CYS A 58 -8.46 16.07 -26.42
C CYS A 58 -7.94 14.71 -26.92
N LYS A 59 -8.07 14.42 -28.22
CA LYS A 59 -7.62 13.15 -28.81
C LYS A 59 -6.12 12.92 -28.66
N LEU A 60 -5.30 13.96 -28.84
CA LEU A 60 -3.84 13.84 -28.69
C LEU A 60 -3.46 13.51 -27.23
N TRP A 61 -4.02 14.24 -26.27
CA TRP A 61 -3.83 13.97 -24.85
C TRP A 61 -4.31 12.57 -24.48
N PHE A 62 -5.47 12.13 -24.97
CA PHE A 62 -5.92 10.75 -24.76
C PHE A 62 -4.89 9.72 -25.24
N VAL A 63 -4.31 9.91 -26.43
CA VAL A 63 -3.30 8.99 -26.98
C VAL A 63 -2.01 9.01 -26.15
N VAL A 64 -1.48 10.18 -25.81
CA VAL A 64 -0.23 10.30 -25.02
C VAL A 64 -0.44 9.82 -23.58
N SER A 65 -1.50 10.28 -22.90
CA SER A 65 -1.88 9.83 -21.55
C SER A 65 -2.09 8.33 -21.49
N ARG A 66 -2.60 7.70 -22.56
CA ARG A 66 -2.77 6.26 -22.61
C ARG A 66 -1.44 5.49 -22.69
N ARG A 67 -0.41 6.05 -23.31
CA ARG A 67 0.95 5.48 -23.33
C ARG A 67 1.64 5.60 -21.96
N LEU A 68 1.32 6.68 -21.24
CA LEU A 68 1.90 6.98 -19.93
C LEU A 68 1.18 6.28 -18.77
N ALA A 69 -0.14 6.13 -18.84
CA ALA A 69 -0.89 5.37 -17.85
C ALA A 69 -0.60 3.87 -18.02
N LEU A 70 -0.08 3.22 -16.99
CA LEU A 70 0.08 1.77 -17.00
C LEU A 70 -1.30 1.15 -16.79
N TRP A 71 -1.96 0.75 -17.88
CA TRP A 71 -3.22 0.02 -17.80
C TRP A 71 -2.96 -1.35 -17.19
N GLU A 72 -3.51 -1.58 -16.01
CA GLU A 72 -3.46 -2.86 -15.31
C GLU A 72 -4.69 -3.67 -15.67
N VAL A 73 -4.47 -4.86 -16.19
CA VAL A 73 -5.50 -5.87 -16.39
C VAL A 73 -5.39 -6.87 -15.26
N CYS A 74 -6.48 -7.06 -14.52
CA CYS A 74 -6.54 -8.01 -13.41
C CYS A 74 -7.42 -9.20 -13.80
N TRP A 75 -6.91 -10.40 -13.57
CA TRP A 75 -7.65 -11.66 -13.62
C TRP A 75 -7.59 -12.31 -12.24
N ASP A 76 -8.74 -12.72 -11.72
CA ASP A 76 -8.89 -13.40 -10.42
C ASP A 76 -9.96 -14.49 -10.59
N ASP A 77 -9.51 -15.73 -10.78
CA ASP A 77 -10.40 -16.85 -11.09
C ASP A 77 -11.32 -17.23 -9.93
N THR A 78 -10.99 -16.80 -8.71
CA THR A 78 -11.85 -16.98 -7.54
C THR A 78 -13.16 -16.22 -7.65
N ARG A 79 -13.22 -15.16 -8.47
CA ARG A 79 -14.42 -14.32 -8.64
C ARG A 79 -15.30 -14.78 -9.79
N ASP A 80 -14.68 -15.23 -10.87
CA ASP A 80 -15.36 -15.63 -12.09
C ASP A 80 -14.40 -16.52 -12.91
N PRO A 81 -14.40 -17.84 -12.72
CA PRO A 81 -13.39 -18.70 -13.31
C PRO A 81 -13.46 -18.78 -14.85
N PHE A 82 -14.57 -18.37 -15.48
CA PHE A 82 -14.75 -18.56 -16.94
C PHE A 82 -15.42 -17.40 -17.70
N ALA A 83 -16.33 -16.61 -17.12
CA ALA A 83 -17.13 -15.65 -17.87
C ALA A 83 -16.40 -14.32 -18.22
N GLY A 84 -15.18 -14.10 -17.72
CA GLY A 84 -14.39 -12.90 -18.00
C GLY A 84 -13.05 -13.11 -18.72
N LEU A 85 -12.55 -14.35 -18.86
CA LEU A 85 -11.15 -14.56 -19.24
C LEU A 85 -10.83 -14.03 -20.64
N ASP A 86 -11.68 -14.35 -21.62
CA ASP A 86 -11.46 -13.92 -23.00
C ASP A 86 -11.57 -12.38 -23.13
N LEU A 87 -12.41 -11.73 -22.32
CA LEU A 87 -12.53 -10.28 -22.27
C LEU A 87 -11.26 -9.62 -21.69
N VAL A 88 -10.70 -10.22 -20.64
CA VAL A 88 -9.44 -9.78 -20.00
C VAL A 88 -8.28 -9.94 -20.97
N LEU A 89 -8.15 -11.10 -21.60
CA LEU A 89 -7.10 -11.39 -22.58
C LEU A 89 -7.20 -10.49 -23.82
N ALA A 90 -8.41 -10.18 -24.29
CA ALA A 90 -8.61 -9.22 -25.39
C ALA A 90 -8.15 -7.79 -25.06
N ARG A 91 -8.04 -7.43 -23.77
CA ARG A 91 -7.55 -6.13 -23.31
C ARG A 91 -6.03 -6.10 -23.10
N LEU A 92 -5.40 -7.26 -22.96
CA LEU A 92 -3.97 -7.40 -22.63
C LEU A 92 -3.02 -6.73 -23.64
N PRO A 93 -3.23 -6.76 -24.97
CA PRO A 93 -2.38 -6.04 -25.93
C PRO A 93 -2.26 -4.54 -25.67
N ARG A 94 -3.21 -3.97 -24.92
CA ARG A 94 -3.29 -2.54 -24.59
C ARG A 94 -2.87 -2.24 -23.15
N ALA A 95 -2.47 -3.27 -22.41
CA ALA A 95 -2.14 -3.21 -21.00
C ALA A 95 -0.64 -3.14 -20.79
N GLY A 96 -0.20 -2.23 -19.92
CA GLY A 96 1.20 -2.16 -19.49
C GLY A 96 1.48 -3.04 -18.26
N ALA A 97 0.44 -3.52 -17.58
CA ALA A 97 0.53 -4.34 -16.39
C ALA A 97 -0.51 -5.48 -16.40
N LEU A 98 -0.12 -6.64 -15.91
CA LEU A 98 -0.98 -7.81 -15.71
C LEU A 98 -0.87 -8.27 -14.26
N SER A 99 -2.01 -8.37 -13.58
CA SER A 99 -2.14 -9.07 -12.31
C SER A 99 -3.00 -10.31 -12.54
N TRP A 100 -2.43 -11.48 -12.26
CA TRP A 100 -3.02 -12.76 -12.58
C TRP A 100 -3.07 -13.62 -11.33
N GLY A 101 -4.28 -13.79 -10.81
CA GLY A 101 -4.62 -14.83 -9.85
C GLY A 101 -5.50 -15.86 -10.50
N ALA A 102 -4.91 -16.97 -10.91
CA ALA A 102 -5.67 -18.13 -11.32
C ALA A 102 -5.25 -19.34 -10.49
N SER A 103 -6.19 -20.21 -10.16
CA SER A 103 -5.92 -21.62 -9.92
C SER A 103 -5.14 -22.23 -11.08
N GLU A 104 -4.56 -23.41 -10.86
CA GLU A 104 -3.68 -24.13 -11.78
C GLU A 104 -4.39 -24.65 -13.06
N SER A 105 -5.43 -23.97 -13.52
CA SER A 105 -6.11 -24.29 -14.77
C SER A 105 -5.17 -24.09 -15.96
N LYS A 106 -4.60 -25.20 -16.43
CA LYS A 106 -3.77 -25.30 -17.64
C LYS A 106 -4.39 -24.56 -18.84
N ARG A 107 -5.71 -24.66 -19.02
CA ARG A 107 -6.44 -24.01 -20.12
C ARG A 107 -6.35 -22.48 -20.06
N SER A 108 -6.46 -21.90 -18.86
CA SER A 108 -6.35 -20.45 -18.69
C SER A 108 -4.92 -19.98 -18.99
N TRP A 109 -3.92 -20.78 -18.63
CA TRP A 109 -2.53 -20.51 -18.95
C TRP A 109 -2.23 -20.58 -20.45
N GLU A 110 -2.64 -21.64 -21.14
CA GLU A 110 -2.43 -21.80 -22.59
C GLU A 110 -3.00 -20.61 -23.37
N LYS A 111 -4.16 -20.10 -22.95
CA LYS A 111 -4.74 -18.89 -23.53
C LYS A 111 -3.88 -17.64 -23.26
N LEU A 112 -3.39 -17.46 -22.02
CA LEU A 112 -2.50 -16.36 -21.67
C LEU A 112 -1.19 -16.41 -22.46
N GLU A 113 -0.54 -17.58 -22.50
CA GLU A 113 0.69 -17.84 -23.25
C GLU A 113 0.51 -17.50 -24.73
N LYS A 114 -0.58 -17.97 -25.35
CA LYS A 114 -0.90 -17.67 -26.75
C LYS A 114 -0.98 -16.17 -27.01
N VAL A 115 -1.61 -15.41 -26.10
CA VAL A 115 -1.75 -13.95 -26.24
C VAL A 115 -0.42 -13.25 -26.05
N LEU A 116 0.38 -13.64 -25.04
CA LEU A 116 1.70 -13.05 -24.79
C LEU A 116 2.69 -13.32 -25.93
N LYS A 117 2.73 -14.55 -26.46
CA LYS A 117 3.53 -14.90 -27.64
C LYS A 117 3.09 -14.10 -28.86
N GLY A 118 1.77 -13.96 -29.06
CA GLY A 118 1.21 -13.11 -30.11
C GLY A 118 1.66 -11.65 -30.00
N MET A 119 1.64 -11.09 -28.79
CA MET A 119 2.13 -9.73 -28.52
C MET A 119 3.64 -9.58 -28.79
N ALA A 120 4.45 -10.56 -28.36
CA ALA A 120 5.89 -10.52 -28.58
C ALA A 120 6.26 -10.61 -30.06
N ASN A 121 5.61 -11.50 -30.83
CA ASN A 121 5.83 -11.62 -32.27
C ASN A 121 5.47 -10.34 -33.03
N GLN A 122 4.40 -9.65 -32.62
CA GLN A 122 4.01 -8.35 -33.19
C GLN A 122 5.04 -7.24 -32.91
N GLN A 123 5.81 -7.36 -31.83
CA GLN A 123 6.83 -6.37 -31.44
C GLN A 123 8.20 -6.68 -32.05
N GLY A 124 8.62 -7.95 -32.02
CA GLY A 124 9.92 -8.38 -32.55
C GLY A 124 10.06 -8.20 -34.07
N GLY A 125 8.96 -8.38 -34.82
CA GLY A 125 8.96 -8.16 -36.27
C GLY A 125 9.36 -6.74 -36.69
N LYS A 126 9.18 -5.73 -35.82
CA LYS A 126 9.58 -4.35 -36.13
C LYS A 126 11.09 -4.13 -36.06
N GLN A 127 11.76 -4.81 -35.13
CA GLN A 127 13.21 -4.65 -34.96
C GLN A 127 13.97 -5.26 -36.14
N HIS A 128 13.51 -6.41 -36.64
CA HIS A 128 14.22 -7.09 -37.73
C HIS A 128 13.91 -6.53 -39.13
N CYS A 129 12.71 -5.99 -39.36
CA CYS A 129 12.40 -5.32 -40.63
C CYS A 129 13.12 -3.97 -40.79
N SER A 130 13.52 -3.31 -39.69
CA SER A 130 14.26 -2.03 -39.79
C SER A 130 15.70 -2.19 -40.28
N GLU A 131 16.33 -3.35 -40.08
CA GLU A 131 17.73 -3.59 -40.47
C GLU A 131 17.86 -4.19 -41.89
N LYS A 132 16.79 -4.74 -42.48
CA LYS A 132 16.80 -5.35 -43.82
C LYS A 132 16.20 -4.50 -44.93
N LEU A 133 15.66 -3.32 -44.61
CA LEU A 133 15.02 -2.44 -45.60
C LEU A 133 16.01 -1.57 -46.40
N GLU A 134 17.32 -1.68 -46.16
CA GLU A 134 18.33 -0.96 -46.94
C GLU A 134 18.74 -1.69 -48.24
N ASP A 135 18.37 -2.96 -48.44
CA ASP A 135 18.81 -3.78 -49.59
C ASP A 135 17.69 -4.30 -50.51
N ILE A 136 16.42 -3.92 -50.29
CA ILE A 136 15.31 -4.41 -51.12
C ILE A 136 14.97 -3.41 -52.23
N ASP A 137 15.43 -3.76 -53.42
CA ASP A 137 15.17 -3.07 -54.68
C ASP A 137 13.67 -3.07 -55.03
N SER A 138 13.27 -2.02 -55.72
CA SER A 138 11.92 -1.44 -55.77
C SER A 138 10.91 -2.18 -56.68
N SER A 139 10.62 -3.46 -56.42
CA SER A 139 9.50 -4.16 -57.09
C SER A 139 8.28 -4.33 -56.16
N SER A 140 7.46 -3.28 -56.16
CA SER A 140 6.11 -3.15 -55.59
C SER A 140 5.16 -4.21 -56.17
N GLU A 141 4.59 -5.12 -55.36
CA GLU A 141 3.12 -5.16 -55.15
C GLU A 141 2.67 -5.87 -53.83
N ASP A 142 3.55 -6.63 -53.17
CA ASP A 142 3.17 -7.49 -52.01
C ASP A 142 3.30 -6.84 -50.61
N ILE A 143 3.83 -5.62 -50.51
CA ILE A 143 4.03 -4.91 -49.22
C ILE A 143 2.70 -4.46 -48.60
N SER A 144 1.65 -4.31 -49.42
CA SER A 144 0.33 -3.81 -48.99
C SER A 144 -0.44 -4.78 -48.09
N ALA A 145 -0.18 -6.10 -48.17
CA ALA A 145 -0.81 -7.11 -47.33
C ALA A 145 -0.21 -7.22 -45.92
N ILE A 146 1.07 -6.85 -45.75
CA ILE A 146 1.78 -6.95 -44.46
C ILE A 146 1.52 -5.73 -43.56
N GLN A 147 1.10 -4.59 -44.13
CA GLN A 147 0.78 -3.37 -43.38
C GLN A 147 -0.64 -3.33 -42.78
N GLN A 148 -1.53 -4.25 -43.14
CA GLN A 148 -2.88 -4.27 -42.60
C GLN A 148 -2.92 -4.92 -41.21
N GLN A 149 -3.17 -4.07 -40.20
CA GLN A 149 -3.58 -4.39 -38.81
C GLN A 149 -2.49 -4.60 -37.74
N GLN A 150 -1.40 -3.83 -37.77
CA GLN A 150 -0.73 -3.55 -36.50
C GLN A 150 -1.58 -2.54 -35.72
N ASP A 151 -2.08 -2.91 -34.53
CA ASP A 151 -2.70 -1.93 -33.62
C ASP A 151 -1.57 -0.98 -33.16
N PRO A 152 -1.54 0.29 -33.60
CA PRO A 152 -0.49 1.24 -33.22
C PRO A 152 -0.49 1.53 -31.71
N LEU A 153 -1.45 0.97 -30.98
CA LEU A 153 -1.65 1.10 -29.55
C LEU A 153 -1.22 -0.14 -28.76
N ALA A 154 -0.56 -1.12 -29.40
CA ALA A 154 0.01 -2.26 -28.69
C ALA A 154 1.14 -1.79 -27.77
N VAL A 155 1.00 -2.01 -26.47
CA VAL A 155 1.99 -1.63 -25.45
C VAL A 155 2.68 -2.88 -24.95
N PRO A 156 4.02 -2.92 -24.86
CA PRO A 156 4.72 -4.04 -24.25
C PRO A 156 4.35 -4.18 -22.77
N LEU A 157 4.22 -5.42 -22.32
CA LEU A 157 3.92 -5.70 -20.91
C LEU A 157 5.14 -5.34 -20.06
N ARG A 158 4.97 -4.37 -19.15
CA ARG A 158 6.04 -3.84 -18.29
C ARG A 158 5.97 -4.34 -16.86
N GLN A 159 4.79 -4.75 -16.39
CA GLN A 159 4.61 -5.32 -15.06
C GLN A 159 3.81 -6.62 -15.12
N LEU A 160 4.27 -7.61 -14.37
CA LEU A 160 3.64 -8.91 -14.28
C LEU A 160 3.58 -9.31 -12.81
N ARG A 161 2.38 -9.64 -12.34
CA ARG A 161 2.15 -10.14 -10.99
C ARG A 161 1.38 -11.45 -11.06
N PHE A 162 1.98 -12.52 -10.58
CA PHE A 162 1.31 -13.79 -10.34
C PHE A 162 1.07 -13.93 -8.84
N HIS A 163 -0.19 -14.12 -8.45
CA HIS A 163 -0.58 -14.32 -7.06
C HIS A 163 -1.56 -15.49 -6.94
N GLY A 164 -1.39 -16.36 -5.96
CA GLY A 164 -2.30 -17.50 -5.77
C GLY A 164 -1.57 -18.76 -5.32
N LYS A 165 -2.32 -19.87 -5.24
CA LYS A 165 -1.82 -21.16 -4.75
C LYS A 165 -1.06 -21.98 -5.81
N GLY A 166 -0.98 -21.50 -7.05
CA GLY A 166 -0.54 -22.32 -8.18
C GLY A 166 0.97 -22.42 -8.35
N ASN A 167 1.45 -23.57 -8.82
CA ASN A 167 2.80 -23.72 -9.35
C ASN A 167 2.92 -23.10 -10.75
N TYR A 168 3.11 -21.77 -10.80
CA TYR A 168 3.26 -21.05 -12.08
C TYR A 168 4.64 -21.20 -12.72
N ILE A 169 5.56 -21.97 -12.12
CA ILE A 169 6.97 -21.96 -12.50
C ILE A 169 7.15 -22.65 -13.86
N GLU A 170 6.62 -23.86 -14.01
CA GLU A 170 6.67 -24.62 -15.28
C GLU A 170 6.06 -23.85 -16.46
N TYR A 171 5.06 -23.05 -16.13
CA TYR A 171 4.32 -22.20 -17.03
C TYR A 171 5.07 -20.92 -17.37
N LEU A 172 5.78 -20.34 -16.41
CA LEU A 172 6.53 -19.10 -16.60
C LEU A 172 7.59 -19.26 -17.68
N ASP A 173 8.29 -20.40 -17.70
CA ASP A 173 9.35 -20.70 -18.68
C ASP A 173 8.85 -20.60 -20.13
N THR A 174 7.57 -20.94 -20.38
CA THR A 174 7.00 -20.88 -21.74
C THR A 174 6.72 -19.45 -22.22
N ILE A 175 6.53 -18.52 -21.29
CA ILE A 175 6.22 -17.11 -21.59
C ILE A 175 7.40 -16.17 -21.41
N LEU A 176 8.44 -16.54 -20.66
CA LEU A 176 9.60 -15.68 -20.39
C LEU A 176 10.20 -15.05 -21.65
N PRO A 177 10.42 -15.78 -22.77
CA PRO A 177 10.94 -15.18 -24.00
C PRO A 177 10.06 -14.05 -24.57
N SER A 178 8.78 -14.00 -24.19
CA SER A 178 7.83 -12.96 -24.61
C SER A 178 7.83 -11.72 -23.70
N LEU A 179 8.60 -11.73 -22.60
CA LEU A 179 8.57 -10.73 -21.53
C LEU A 179 9.83 -9.82 -21.48
N TRP A 180 10.54 -9.67 -22.60
CA TRP A 180 11.78 -8.87 -22.70
C TRP A 180 11.67 -7.40 -22.23
N ALA A 181 10.47 -6.82 -22.30
CA ALA A 181 10.18 -5.45 -21.88
C ALA A 181 9.77 -5.32 -20.41
N LEU A 182 9.80 -6.42 -19.65
CA LEU A 182 9.35 -6.47 -18.27
C LEU A 182 10.30 -5.67 -17.37
N THR A 183 9.71 -4.76 -16.57
CA THR A 183 10.43 -3.92 -15.61
C THR A 183 10.09 -4.26 -14.17
N SER A 184 8.97 -4.95 -13.93
CA SER A 184 8.55 -5.37 -12.59
C SER A 184 7.95 -6.76 -12.67
N LEU A 185 8.50 -7.68 -11.88
CA LEU A 185 7.98 -9.03 -11.72
C LEU A 185 7.66 -9.27 -10.25
N SER A 186 6.45 -9.74 -9.97
CA SER A 186 6.03 -10.21 -8.66
C SER A 186 5.49 -11.62 -8.77
N LEU A 187 6.12 -12.57 -8.11
CA LEU A 187 5.72 -13.98 -8.15
C LEU A 187 5.39 -14.46 -6.75
N THR A 188 4.22 -15.08 -6.62
CA THR A 188 3.94 -16.01 -5.55
C THR A 188 4.15 -17.42 -6.09
N PHE A 189 4.95 -18.23 -5.42
CA PHE A 189 5.32 -19.56 -5.90
C PHE A 189 5.37 -20.60 -4.79
N VAL A 190 5.35 -21.86 -5.19
CA VAL A 190 5.49 -23.04 -4.33
C VAL A 190 6.71 -23.81 -4.85
N ASN A 191 7.41 -24.52 -3.97
CA ASN A 191 8.58 -25.34 -4.30
C ASN A 191 9.80 -24.52 -4.74
N LYS A 192 10.47 -24.93 -5.81
CA LYS A 192 11.77 -24.41 -6.25
C LYS A 192 11.61 -23.46 -7.43
N PHE A 193 12.27 -22.31 -7.37
CA PHE A 193 12.26 -21.30 -8.41
C PHE A 193 13.68 -20.99 -8.89
N GLU A 194 13.90 -21.11 -10.20
CA GLU A 194 15.12 -20.72 -10.88
C GLU A 194 15.04 -19.26 -11.31
N VAL A 195 15.90 -18.41 -10.75
CA VAL A 195 15.88 -16.98 -11.08
C VAL A 195 16.63 -16.67 -12.39
N ASN A 196 17.55 -17.53 -12.80
CA ASN A 196 18.39 -17.31 -13.99
C ASN A 196 17.57 -17.12 -15.27
N PRO A 197 16.61 -17.99 -15.63
CA PRO A 197 15.80 -17.81 -16.83
C PRO A 197 15.07 -16.47 -16.86
N VAL A 198 14.61 -15.98 -15.71
CA VAL A 198 13.94 -14.68 -15.61
C VAL A 198 14.88 -13.54 -15.92
N LEU A 199 16.09 -13.57 -15.36
CA LEU A 199 17.07 -12.51 -15.51
C LEU A 199 17.62 -12.43 -16.94
N GLU A 200 17.79 -13.59 -17.58
CA GLU A 200 18.18 -13.69 -18.99
C GLU A 200 17.06 -13.19 -19.92
N ALA A 201 15.82 -13.59 -19.66
CA ALA A 201 14.69 -13.21 -20.50
C ALA A 201 14.22 -11.76 -20.28
N CYS A 202 14.47 -11.18 -19.10
CA CYS A 202 14.00 -9.85 -18.72
C CYS A 202 15.17 -8.91 -18.38
N PRO A 203 16.01 -8.50 -19.35
CA PRO A 203 17.20 -7.67 -19.09
C PRO A 203 16.87 -6.29 -18.51
N ASN A 204 15.64 -5.80 -18.70
CA ASN A 204 15.17 -4.49 -18.22
C ASN A 204 14.54 -4.53 -16.82
N LEU A 205 14.67 -5.64 -16.10
CA LEU A 205 14.00 -5.86 -14.82
C LEU A 205 14.53 -4.90 -13.75
N LYS A 206 13.65 -4.03 -13.24
CA LYS A 206 13.95 -3.05 -12.19
C LYS A 206 13.46 -3.49 -10.82
N ARG A 207 12.41 -4.31 -10.76
CA ARG A 207 11.80 -4.77 -9.50
C ARG A 207 11.56 -6.26 -9.60
N LEU A 208 12.16 -7.01 -8.68
CA LEU A 208 11.94 -8.43 -8.53
C LEU A 208 11.38 -8.69 -7.14
N ARG A 209 10.14 -9.21 -7.09
CA ARG A 209 9.51 -9.65 -5.85
C ARG A 209 9.16 -11.13 -5.95
N LEU A 210 9.65 -11.91 -5.01
CA LEU A 210 9.45 -13.35 -4.92
C LEU A 210 8.87 -13.67 -3.54
N GLU A 211 7.74 -14.37 -3.50
CA GLU A 211 7.00 -14.70 -2.28
C GLU A 211 6.65 -16.19 -2.24
N GLY A 212 7.12 -16.90 -1.21
CA GLY A 212 6.76 -18.29 -0.97
C GLY A 212 5.33 -18.42 -0.46
N TYR A 213 4.56 -19.36 -1.01
CA TYR A 213 3.15 -19.56 -0.66
C TYR A 213 2.96 -20.66 0.39
N ASN A 214 2.53 -20.29 1.60
CA ASN A 214 2.23 -21.17 2.77
C ASN A 214 3.35 -22.09 3.27
N HIS A 215 4.32 -22.41 2.42
CA HIS A 215 5.45 -23.28 2.65
C HIS A 215 6.73 -22.56 2.22
N PRO A 216 7.86 -22.85 2.88
CA PRO A 216 9.15 -22.32 2.47
C PRO A 216 9.43 -22.74 1.03
N SER A 217 9.65 -21.75 0.16
CA SER A 217 9.98 -21.99 -1.25
C SER A 217 11.47 -21.78 -1.47
N GLU A 218 12.09 -22.58 -2.33
CA GLU A 218 13.53 -22.52 -2.63
C GLU A 218 13.80 -21.54 -3.74
N LEU A 219 14.78 -20.68 -3.56
CA LEU A 219 15.52 -20.14 -4.69
C LEU A 219 16.69 -21.07 -4.98
N THR A 220 16.71 -21.66 -6.18
CA THR A 220 17.83 -22.53 -6.59
C THR A 220 19.11 -21.71 -6.81
N GLU A 221 20.24 -22.41 -6.85
CA GLU A 221 21.54 -21.78 -7.04
C GLU A 221 21.64 -21.07 -8.40
N ILE A 222 22.13 -19.83 -8.36
CA ILE A 222 22.44 -19.08 -9.58
C ILE A 222 23.69 -19.68 -10.17
N GLN A 223 23.52 -20.43 -11.26
CA GLN A 223 24.63 -20.90 -12.05
C GLN A 223 25.26 -19.72 -12.78
N VAL A 224 26.48 -19.37 -12.41
CA VAL A 224 27.32 -18.53 -13.25
C VAL A 224 27.86 -19.43 -14.35
N SER A 225 27.30 -19.36 -15.56
CA SER A 225 27.84 -20.14 -16.67
C SER A 225 29.28 -19.71 -16.94
N ALA A 226 30.23 -20.54 -16.48
CA ALA A 226 31.66 -20.32 -16.63
C ALA A 226 32.10 -20.13 -18.10
N SER A 227 31.28 -20.61 -19.05
CA SER A 227 31.56 -20.60 -20.48
C SER A 227 31.45 -19.22 -21.17
N LYS A 228 30.92 -18.19 -20.51
CA LYS A 228 30.84 -16.82 -21.09
C LYS A 228 31.43 -15.70 -20.25
N GLY A 229 31.99 -15.98 -19.06
CA GLY A 229 32.76 -15.04 -18.23
C GLY A 229 32.02 -13.79 -17.71
N ALA A 230 30.87 -13.43 -18.27
CA ALA A 230 30.05 -12.32 -17.84
C ALA A 230 28.83 -12.86 -17.10
N LEU A 231 28.71 -12.49 -15.82
CA LEU A 231 27.43 -12.55 -15.12
C LEU A 231 26.40 -11.78 -15.96
N PRO A 232 25.15 -12.29 -16.12
CA PRO A 232 24.08 -11.49 -16.70
C PRO A 232 23.97 -10.23 -15.85
N VAL A 233 24.41 -9.11 -16.40
CA VAL A 233 24.61 -7.90 -15.61
C VAL A 233 23.22 -7.38 -15.25
N MET A 234 22.86 -7.48 -13.96
CA MET A 234 21.60 -6.92 -13.44
C MET A 234 21.72 -5.41 -13.26
N THR A 235 22.17 -4.70 -14.29
CA THR A 235 22.48 -3.26 -14.25
C THR A 235 21.29 -2.38 -13.90
N TYR A 236 20.07 -2.92 -13.86
CA TYR A 236 18.86 -2.13 -13.68
C TYR A 236 18.05 -2.50 -12.45
N LEU A 237 18.44 -3.54 -11.70
CA LEU A 237 17.66 -3.99 -10.56
C LEU A 237 17.73 -2.96 -9.43
N LYS A 238 16.59 -2.35 -9.11
CA LYS A 238 16.43 -1.32 -8.07
C LYS A 238 15.77 -1.85 -6.80
N THR A 239 14.85 -2.80 -6.94
CA THR A 239 14.14 -3.40 -5.82
C THR A 239 14.28 -4.92 -5.89
N LEU A 240 14.79 -5.51 -4.81
CA LEU A 240 14.78 -6.95 -4.57
C LEU A 240 13.98 -7.24 -3.31
N ALA A 241 12.89 -7.98 -3.44
CA ALA A 241 12.03 -8.36 -2.32
C ALA A 241 11.82 -9.88 -2.29
N LEU A 242 12.38 -10.54 -1.29
CA LEU A 242 12.22 -11.97 -1.03
C LEU A 242 11.37 -12.14 0.23
N ARG A 243 10.27 -12.87 0.15
CA ARG A 243 9.37 -13.12 1.28
C ARG A 243 9.08 -14.60 1.44
N ASP A 244 9.30 -15.16 2.62
CA ASP A 244 9.03 -16.60 2.88
C ASP A 244 9.79 -17.53 1.91
N VAL A 245 10.96 -17.08 1.45
CA VAL A 245 11.86 -17.80 0.54
C VAL A 245 13.10 -18.28 1.31
N TYR A 246 13.52 -19.51 1.06
CA TYR A 246 14.86 -20.01 1.39
C TYR A 246 15.80 -19.66 0.23
N ILE A 247 16.90 -18.99 0.54
CA ILE A 247 17.94 -18.65 -0.44
C ILE A 247 19.30 -19.07 0.14
N PRO A 248 20.11 -19.86 -0.60
CA PRO A 248 21.48 -20.10 -0.20
C PRO A 248 22.27 -18.78 -0.11
N ILE A 249 23.07 -18.60 0.94
CA ILE A 249 23.83 -17.37 1.16
C ILE A 249 24.76 -17.01 -0.02
N PRO A 250 25.49 -17.97 -0.65
CA PRO A 250 26.28 -17.67 -1.84
C PRO A 250 25.44 -17.10 -2.99
N THR A 251 24.22 -17.61 -3.18
CA THR A 251 23.25 -17.11 -4.17
C THR A 251 22.81 -15.69 -3.84
N LEU A 252 22.50 -15.40 -2.56
CA LEU A 252 22.12 -14.06 -2.13
C LEU A 252 23.27 -13.06 -2.33
N GLU A 253 24.50 -13.45 -1.97
CA GLU A 253 25.68 -12.63 -2.16
C GLU A 253 25.89 -12.30 -3.64
N LEU A 254 25.75 -13.31 -4.51
CA LEU A 254 25.90 -13.14 -5.95
C LEU A 254 24.83 -12.20 -6.53
N LEU A 255 23.56 -12.34 -6.11
CA LEU A 255 22.49 -11.42 -6.49
C LEU A 255 22.80 -9.98 -6.09
N LEU A 256 23.27 -9.79 -4.85
CA LEU A 256 23.56 -8.45 -4.33
C LEU A 256 24.76 -7.83 -5.05
N ARG A 257 25.81 -8.61 -5.33
CA ARG A 257 26.97 -8.16 -6.14
C ARG A 257 26.57 -7.81 -7.56
N ALA A 258 25.69 -8.59 -8.18
CA ALA A 258 25.19 -8.30 -9.53
C ALA A 258 24.33 -7.03 -9.59
N ALA A 259 23.66 -6.66 -8.49
CA ALA A 259 22.79 -5.49 -8.38
C ALA A 259 23.42 -4.29 -7.64
N THR A 260 24.71 -4.39 -7.26
CA THR A 260 25.41 -3.44 -6.37
C THR A 260 25.23 -1.97 -6.73
N THR A 261 25.30 -1.63 -8.02
CA THR A 261 25.31 -0.23 -8.48
C THR A 261 23.94 0.39 -8.62
N THR A 262 22.85 -0.38 -8.53
CA THR A 262 21.50 0.16 -8.75
C THR A 262 20.48 -0.17 -7.69
N LEU A 263 20.80 -1.06 -6.74
CA LEU A 263 19.86 -1.48 -5.73
C LEU A 263 19.57 -0.34 -4.74
N ILE A 264 18.29 0.06 -4.68
CA ILE A 264 17.77 1.11 -3.80
C ILE A 264 17.00 0.51 -2.63
N GLU A 265 16.32 -0.63 -2.87
CA GLU A 265 15.46 -1.30 -1.90
C GLU A 265 15.77 -2.80 -1.83
N LEU A 266 16.10 -3.26 -0.63
CA LEU A 266 16.33 -4.67 -0.32
C LEU A 266 15.37 -5.10 0.78
N LYS A 267 14.51 -6.08 0.48
CA LYS A 267 13.56 -6.64 1.44
C LYS A 267 13.72 -8.15 1.54
N LEU A 268 14.07 -8.61 2.72
CA LEU A 268 14.33 -10.00 3.08
C LEU A 268 13.40 -10.36 4.23
N VAL A 269 12.16 -10.71 3.90
CA VAL A 269 11.04 -10.83 4.83
C VAL A 269 10.81 -12.29 5.16
N ARG A 270 10.94 -12.69 6.43
CA ARG A 270 10.81 -14.08 6.87
C ARG A 270 11.66 -15.04 6.05
N LEU A 271 12.94 -14.73 5.86
CA LEU A 271 13.87 -15.62 5.16
C LEU A 271 13.91 -16.97 5.88
N VAL A 272 13.63 -18.02 5.13
CA VAL A 272 13.63 -19.39 5.64
C VAL A 272 15.06 -19.90 5.60
N THR A 273 15.44 -20.69 6.60
CA THR A 273 16.77 -21.26 6.81
C THR A 273 16.99 -22.61 6.14
N ARG A 274 15.91 -23.38 5.87
CA ARG A 274 15.98 -24.70 5.25
C ARG A 274 14.65 -25.12 4.64
N ILE A 275 14.73 -25.95 3.61
CA ILE A 275 13.61 -26.72 3.07
C ILE A 275 13.78 -28.15 3.56
N GLY A 276 13.01 -28.49 4.59
CA GLY A 276 12.88 -29.85 5.08
C GLY A 276 11.40 -30.19 5.23
N PRO A 277 11.03 -31.48 5.34
CA PRO A 277 9.69 -31.86 5.78
C PRO A 277 9.35 -31.10 7.06
N LEU A 278 8.09 -30.67 7.19
CA LEU A 278 7.55 -29.73 8.19
C LEU A 278 7.70 -30.17 9.67
N THR A 279 8.87 -30.66 10.08
CA THR A 279 9.21 -30.85 11.48
C THR A 279 9.39 -29.47 12.09
N PHE A 280 8.28 -28.89 12.53
CA PHE A 280 8.23 -27.68 13.33
C PHE A 280 8.99 -27.96 14.64
N GLY A 281 10.26 -27.56 14.71
CA GLY A 281 11.07 -27.72 15.90
C GLY A 281 12.48 -27.23 15.64
N ASN A 282 13.07 -26.50 16.59
CA ASN A 282 14.41 -25.94 16.53
C ASN A 282 15.43 -26.96 16.04
N THR A 283 15.75 -26.94 14.75
CA THR A 283 16.82 -27.78 14.23
C THR A 283 18.13 -27.02 14.35
N ALA A 284 19.23 -27.72 14.67
CA ALA A 284 20.58 -27.13 14.69
C ALA A 284 20.93 -26.43 13.35
N ALA A 285 20.32 -26.86 12.24
CA ALA A 285 20.47 -26.25 10.93
C ALA A 285 19.92 -24.81 10.86
N ASP A 286 18.81 -24.50 11.54
CA ASP A 286 18.25 -23.14 11.57
C ASP A 286 19.18 -22.17 12.29
N VAL A 287 19.81 -22.66 13.37
CA VAL A 287 20.83 -21.94 14.13
C VAL A 287 22.05 -21.67 13.26
N GLU A 288 22.53 -22.67 12.53
CA GLU A 288 23.69 -22.55 11.65
C GLU A 288 23.44 -21.56 10.51
N HIS A 289 22.31 -21.70 9.79
CA HIS A 289 21.98 -20.79 8.69
C HIS A 289 21.82 -19.35 9.19
N THR A 290 21.14 -19.14 10.32
CA THR A 290 21.00 -17.80 10.91
C THR A 290 22.36 -17.23 11.30
N SER A 291 23.27 -18.06 11.83
CA SER A 291 24.64 -17.65 12.15
C SER A 291 25.43 -17.24 10.91
N LYS A 292 25.31 -17.99 9.82
CA LYS A 292 25.90 -17.63 8.53
C LYS A 292 25.31 -16.34 7.96
N LEU A 293 24.01 -16.11 8.14
CA LEU A 293 23.36 -14.87 7.74
C LEU A 293 23.85 -13.66 8.56
N ILE A 294 24.04 -13.83 9.88
CA ILE A 294 24.66 -12.82 10.76
C ILE A 294 26.08 -12.51 10.28
N GLN A 295 26.87 -13.53 9.99
CA GLN A 295 28.24 -13.37 9.50
C GLN A 295 28.26 -12.66 8.15
N PHE A 296 27.37 -13.05 7.24
CA PHE A 296 27.21 -12.40 5.94
C PHE A 296 26.95 -10.90 6.09
N PHE A 297 25.94 -10.50 6.88
CA PHE A 297 25.64 -9.08 7.09
C PHE A 297 26.70 -8.34 7.90
N SER A 298 27.43 -9.02 8.78
CA SER A 298 28.56 -8.41 9.49
C SER A 298 29.75 -8.13 8.57
N ASN A 299 29.92 -8.95 7.53
CA ASN A 299 30.99 -8.82 6.53
C ASN A 299 30.57 -8.00 5.32
N LEU A 300 29.26 -7.80 5.11
CA LEU A 300 28.72 -6.99 4.04
C LEU A 300 29.05 -5.54 4.32
N ASP A 301 30.11 -5.03 3.67
CA ASP A 301 30.36 -3.61 3.63
C ASP A 301 29.28 -2.94 2.79
N THR A 302 28.15 -2.67 3.44
CA THR A 302 26.98 -2.02 2.81
C THR A 302 27.33 -0.66 2.21
N THR A 303 28.38 0.02 2.70
CA THR A 303 28.80 1.32 2.17
C THR A 303 29.46 1.20 0.81
N SER A 304 30.26 0.14 0.57
CA SER A 304 30.92 -0.10 -0.72
C SER A 304 30.09 -0.95 -1.67
N LEU A 305 29.41 -1.99 -1.16
CA LEU A 305 28.66 -2.94 -1.97
C LEU A 305 27.25 -2.47 -2.34
N LEU A 306 26.67 -1.54 -1.58
CA LEU A 306 25.30 -1.08 -1.78
C LEU A 306 25.16 0.45 -1.54
N PRO A 307 25.96 1.28 -2.23
CA PRO A 307 26.07 2.71 -1.93
C PRO A 307 24.75 3.48 -2.10
N HIS A 308 23.84 2.98 -2.94
CA HIS A 308 22.55 3.60 -3.23
C HIS A 308 21.38 3.01 -2.42
N LEU A 309 21.64 2.08 -1.51
CA LEU A 309 20.61 1.45 -0.72
C LEU A 309 20.01 2.45 0.28
N ARG A 310 18.73 2.75 0.07
CA ARG A 310 17.95 3.67 0.91
C ARG A 310 16.97 2.93 1.81
N SER A 311 16.49 1.77 1.37
CA SER A 311 15.43 1.00 2.01
C SER A 311 15.89 -0.43 2.30
N LEU A 312 15.85 -0.81 3.57
CA LEU A 312 16.30 -2.12 4.03
C LEU A 312 15.25 -2.75 4.94
N HIS A 313 14.83 -3.97 4.61
CA HIS A 313 14.06 -4.83 5.48
C HIS A 313 14.78 -6.16 5.62
N VAL A 314 15.11 -6.55 6.85
CA VAL A 314 15.62 -7.91 7.12
C VAL A 314 14.88 -8.50 8.30
N SER A 315 14.25 -9.65 8.09
CA SER A 315 13.52 -10.39 9.10
C SER A 315 13.77 -11.88 8.89
N PRO A 316 14.72 -12.51 9.61
CA PRO A 316 14.95 -13.95 9.51
C PRO A 316 13.78 -14.71 10.15
N LYS A 317 13.35 -15.82 9.54
CA LYS A 317 12.35 -16.71 10.14
C LYS A 317 13.04 -17.60 11.17
N THR A 318 13.18 -17.12 12.40
CA THR A 318 13.72 -17.89 13.52
C THR A 318 12.84 -17.77 14.76
N ASN A 319 12.74 -18.86 15.51
CA ASN A 319 12.02 -18.89 16.79
C ASN A 319 12.88 -18.28 17.92
N SER A 320 14.19 -18.09 17.71
CA SER A 320 15.11 -17.58 18.73
C SER A 320 15.19 -16.06 18.72
N ILE A 321 14.73 -15.43 19.82
CA ILE A 321 14.84 -13.97 20.01
C ILE A 321 16.31 -13.51 20.02
N SER A 322 17.22 -14.28 20.60
CA SER A 322 18.65 -13.91 20.70
C SER A 322 19.35 -13.89 19.34
N GLN A 323 19.00 -14.82 18.45
CA GLN A 323 19.51 -14.83 17.08
C GLN A 323 19.03 -13.62 16.30
N ARG A 324 17.75 -13.25 16.45
CA ARG A 324 17.20 -12.04 15.82
C ARG A 324 17.92 -10.79 16.30
N HIS A 325 18.12 -10.66 17.61
CA HIS A 325 18.89 -9.56 18.17
C HIS A 325 20.32 -9.53 17.63
N SER A 326 20.94 -10.68 17.38
CA SER A 326 22.28 -10.76 16.80
C SER A 326 22.30 -10.29 15.34
N VAL A 327 21.31 -10.69 14.53
CA VAL A 327 21.14 -10.18 13.15
C VAL A 327 20.95 -8.66 13.15
N PHE A 328 20.05 -8.13 13.99
CA PHE A 328 19.86 -6.68 14.08
C PHE A 328 21.09 -5.94 14.62
N GLY A 329 21.81 -6.56 15.55
CA GLY A 329 23.07 -6.05 16.06
C GLY A 329 24.16 -5.98 14.98
N ALA A 330 24.18 -6.91 14.03
CA ALA A 330 25.07 -6.86 12.88
C ALA A 330 24.66 -5.78 11.87
N LEU A 331 23.37 -5.70 11.54
CA LEU A 331 22.85 -4.76 10.54
C LEU A 331 22.90 -3.28 10.96
N ILE A 332 22.77 -2.99 12.26
CA ILE A 332 22.61 -1.62 12.78
C ILE A 332 23.94 -1.03 13.33
N LYS A 333 25.03 -1.81 13.35
CA LYS A 333 26.39 -1.29 13.70
C LYS A 333 26.91 -0.37 12.60
N PRO A 334 27.58 0.74 12.98
CA PRO A 334 27.36 2.08 12.40
C PRO A 334 26.90 1.97 10.95
N GLY A 335 25.58 1.82 10.82
CA GLY A 335 24.97 1.45 9.55
C GLY A 335 25.30 2.49 8.48
N PRO A 336 25.17 2.12 7.20
CA PRO A 336 25.38 3.07 6.12
C PRO A 336 24.42 4.24 6.34
N SER A 337 24.96 5.45 6.37
CA SER A 337 24.23 6.70 6.61
C SER A 337 23.10 6.95 5.61
N ASN A 338 23.07 6.19 4.51
CA ASN A 338 22.14 6.33 3.41
C ASN A 338 20.81 5.60 3.64
N ILE A 339 20.74 4.66 4.60
CA ILE A 339 19.50 3.91 4.88
C ILE A 339 18.60 4.73 5.80
N SER A 340 17.60 5.37 5.21
CA SER A 340 16.58 6.15 5.92
C SER A 340 15.25 5.41 6.06
N GLU A 341 15.08 4.27 5.40
CA GLU A 341 13.85 3.48 5.40
C GLU A 341 14.13 2.07 5.91
N TRP A 342 13.50 1.74 7.04
CA TRP A 342 13.72 0.47 7.75
C TRP A 342 12.44 -0.35 7.81
N GLY A 343 12.54 -1.62 7.46
CA GLY A 343 11.43 -2.57 7.48
C GLY A 343 11.69 -3.76 8.39
N PHE A 344 10.68 -4.19 9.13
CA PHE A 344 10.75 -5.37 10.01
C PHE A 344 9.43 -6.14 9.99
N CYS A 345 9.47 -7.41 10.35
CA CYS A 345 8.27 -8.17 10.70
C CYS A 345 7.83 -7.82 12.11
N LEU A 346 6.53 -7.91 12.37
CA LEU A 346 5.98 -7.57 13.67
C LEU A 346 6.55 -8.42 14.80
N ASP A 347 6.82 -9.70 14.52
CA ASP A 347 7.43 -10.61 15.49
C ASP A 347 8.80 -10.10 15.96
N ASP A 348 9.51 -9.32 15.14
CA ASP A 348 10.86 -8.81 15.38
C ASP A 348 10.91 -7.50 16.14
N ALA A 349 9.75 -6.88 16.41
CA ALA A 349 9.63 -5.59 17.05
C ALA A 349 9.93 -5.66 18.56
N SER A 350 11.16 -6.03 18.91
CA SER A 350 11.63 -6.19 20.27
C SER A 350 12.14 -4.87 20.87
N PRO A 351 12.27 -4.77 22.21
CA PRO A 351 12.88 -3.60 22.84
C PRO A 351 14.30 -3.33 22.32
N PHE A 352 15.07 -4.39 22.07
CA PHE A 352 16.42 -4.27 21.50
C PHE A 352 16.40 -3.58 20.14
N LEU A 353 15.47 -3.95 19.26
CA LEU A 353 15.35 -3.34 17.94
C LEU A 353 15.08 -1.84 18.03
N PHE A 354 14.09 -1.43 18.83
CA PHE A 354 13.74 -0.01 18.96
C PHE A 354 14.86 0.82 19.60
N THR A 355 15.56 0.28 20.60
CA THR A 355 16.75 0.93 21.15
C THR A 355 17.84 1.09 20.09
N ARG A 356 18.04 0.08 19.23
CA ARG A 356 19.00 0.17 18.13
C ARG A 356 18.59 1.21 17.08
N LEU A 357 17.32 1.26 16.68
CA LEU A 357 16.82 2.28 15.76
C LEU A 357 17.01 3.69 16.32
N GLN A 358 16.85 3.89 17.63
CA GLN A 358 17.14 5.18 18.27
C GLN A 358 18.63 5.54 18.19
N THR A 359 19.54 4.56 18.28
CA THR A 359 20.99 4.82 18.15
C THR A 359 21.44 5.20 16.74
N VAL A 360 20.65 4.91 15.69
CA VAL A 360 20.95 5.32 14.30
C VAL A 360 20.79 6.83 14.09
N GLY A 361 20.23 7.55 15.06
CA GLY A 361 20.39 9.01 15.17
C GLY A 361 19.66 9.83 14.10
N GLY A 362 18.34 9.93 14.19
CA GLY A 362 17.56 10.90 13.40
C GLY A 362 17.48 10.64 11.89
N VAL A 363 18.10 9.58 11.37
CA VAL A 363 18.05 9.23 9.94
C VAL A 363 16.81 8.41 9.58
N VAL A 364 16.15 7.76 10.55
CA VAL A 364 14.98 6.91 10.29
C VAL A 364 13.76 7.76 9.91
N THR A 365 13.59 7.97 8.61
CA THR A 365 12.46 8.68 8.01
C THR A 365 11.26 7.77 7.75
N THR A 366 11.49 6.47 7.55
CA THR A 366 10.41 5.49 7.31
C THR A 366 10.60 4.25 8.15
N LEU A 367 9.53 3.82 8.81
CA LEU A 367 9.45 2.55 9.52
C LEU A 367 8.29 1.73 8.97
N ASP A 368 8.58 0.53 8.43
CA ASP A 368 7.61 -0.41 7.87
C ASP A 368 7.56 -1.69 8.71
N LEU A 369 6.50 -1.85 9.51
CA LEU A 369 6.21 -3.03 10.33
C LEU A 369 5.19 -3.92 9.63
N THR A 370 5.70 -4.98 9.01
CA THR A 370 4.93 -5.96 8.25
C THR A 370 4.37 -7.08 9.13
N HIS A 371 3.46 -7.88 8.55
CA HIS A 371 2.74 -8.94 9.25
C HIS A 371 3.65 -10.02 9.84
N GLY A 372 3.54 -10.27 11.15
CA GLY A 372 4.14 -11.41 11.86
C GLY A 372 3.19 -12.62 11.98
N VAL A 373 3.71 -13.79 12.34
CA VAL A 373 2.90 -15.03 12.50
C VAL A 373 2.02 -14.95 13.75
N THR A 374 2.44 -14.21 14.79
CA THR A 374 1.85 -14.34 16.12
C THR A 374 1.03 -13.11 16.55
N PRO A 375 -0.30 -13.24 16.73
CA PRO A 375 -1.13 -12.15 17.25
C PRO A 375 -0.93 -11.88 18.75
N ASN A 376 -0.34 -12.83 19.48
CA ASN A 376 -0.31 -12.82 20.95
C ASN A 376 0.68 -11.81 21.56
N ASN A 377 1.67 -11.32 20.82
CA ASN A 377 2.71 -10.40 21.33
C ASN A 377 2.41 -8.91 21.08
N ASN A 378 1.20 -8.57 20.63
CA ASN A 378 0.85 -7.22 20.22
C ASN A 378 0.99 -6.17 21.34
N ASP A 379 0.70 -6.51 22.59
CA ASP A 379 0.74 -5.53 23.70
C ASP A 379 2.17 -4.99 23.96
N LEU A 380 3.18 -5.86 23.96
CA LEU A 380 4.57 -5.43 24.16
C LEU A 380 5.05 -4.59 22.98
N VAL A 381 4.79 -5.05 21.75
CA VAL A 381 5.19 -4.31 20.55
C VAL A 381 4.53 -2.93 20.53
N ARG A 382 3.26 -2.85 20.89
CA ARG A 382 2.49 -1.60 20.96
C ARG A 382 3.11 -0.59 21.90
N LEU A 383 3.44 -0.98 23.14
CA LEU A 383 4.07 -0.08 24.11
C LEU A 383 5.45 0.40 23.63
N ARG A 384 6.22 -0.47 22.96
CA ARG A 384 7.55 -0.13 22.44
C ARG A 384 7.49 0.76 21.21
N LEU A 385 6.54 0.51 20.30
CA LEU A 385 6.28 1.38 19.16
C LEU A 385 5.86 2.77 19.66
N HIS A 386 4.93 2.86 20.62
CA HIS A 386 4.57 4.13 21.23
C HIS A 386 5.80 4.85 21.78
N THR A 387 6.63 4.15 22.58
CA THR A 387 7.88 4.72 23.14
C THR A 387 8.82 5.20 22.03
N PHE A 388 8.95 4.45 20.93
CA PHE A 388 9.75 4.86 19.79
C PHE A 388 9.21 6.13 19.13
N LEU A 389 7.90 6.21 18.86
CA LEU A 389 7.27 7.37 18.23
C LEU A 389 7.41 8.65 19.08
N CYS A 390 7.43 8.50 20.41
CA CYS A 390 7.72 9.59 21.34
C CYS A 390 9.17 10.10 21.28
N ASN A 391 10.09 9.35 20.67
CA ASN A 391 11.50 9.69 20.57
C ASN A 391 12.01 9.81 19.12
N ALA A 392 11.13 9.72 18.11
CA ALA A 392 11.50 9.68 16.70
C ALA A 392 11.00 10.92 15.93
N PRO A 393 11.52 12.14 16.19
CA PRO A 393 11.04 13.37 15.56
C PRO A 393 11.26 13.42 14.05
N ALA A 394 12.26 12.69 13.54
CA ALA A 394 12.59 12.62 12.11
C ALA A 394 11.71 11.64 11.31
N LEU A 395 10.84 10.87 11.97
CA LEU A 395 9.99 9.90 11.29
C LEU A 395 8.92 10.61 10.44
N VAL A 396 8.95 10.36 9.14
CA VAL A 396 8.03 10.93 8.14
C VAL A 396 6.96 9.92 7.73
N HIS A 397 7.29 8.62 7.70
CA HIS A 397 6.37 7.57 7.29
C HIS A 397 6.38 6.41 8.29
N LEU A 398 5.20 6.08 8.83
CA LEU A 398 4.97 4.89 9.63
C LEU A 398 3.97 3.98 8.91
N LYS A 399 4.41 2.78 8.54
CA LYS A 399 3.55 1.75 7.95
C LYS A 399 3.49 0.57 8.90
N ALA A 400 2.43 0.50 9.70
CA ALA A 400 2.24 -0.53 10.71
C ALA A 400 0.77 -1.02 10.73
N PRO A 401 0.19 -1.40 9.59
CA PRO A 401 -1.26 -1.64 9.46
C PRO A 401 -1.80 -2.76 10.37
N ARG A 402 -0.93 -3.65 10.86
CA ARG A 402 -1.29 -4.77 11.76
C ARG A 402 -0.91 -4.51 13.22
N VAL A 403 -0.24 -3.39 13.50
CA VAL A 403 0.08 -3.00 14.87
C VAL A 403 -1.08 -2.22 15.41
N HIS A 404 -1.69 -2.76 16.44
CA HIS A 404 -2.86 -2.15 17.02
C HIS A 404 -2.49 -1.27 18.21
N ILE A 405 -2.72 0.04 18.09
CA ILE A 405 -2.55 0.97 19.20
C ILE A 405 -3.83 1.05 20.01
N ALA A 406 -3.69 0.95 21.33
CA ALA A 406 -4.82 1.07 22.23
C ALA A 406 -5.07 2.55 22.51
N PRO A 407 -6.33 2.97 22.65
CA PRO A 407 -6.66 4.33 23.07
C PRO A 407 -5.95 4.72 24.36
N LEU A 408 -5.76 3.78 25.30
CA LEU A 408 -5.09 4.02 26.57
C LEU A 408 -3.63 4.46 26.40
N ASP A 409 -2.93 4.02 25.35
CA ASP A 409 -1.55 4.46 25.10
C ASP A 409 -1.51 5.89 24.52
N LEU A 410 -2.64 6.40 24.02
CA LEU A 410 -2.77 7.77 23.49
C LEU A 410 -3.52 8.70 24.46
N CYS A 411 -4.21 8.13 25.44
CA CYS A 411 -4.84 8.86 26.53
C CYS A 411 -3.75 9.47 27.41
N LEU A 412 -3.48 10.76 27.25
CA LEU A 412 -2.75 11.55 28.26
C LEU A 412 -3.45 11.53 29.62
N PHE A 413 -4.75 11.28 29.59
CA PHE A 413 -5.65 11.31 30.73
C PHE A 413 -6.12 9.87 31.04
N GLY A 414 -5.22 9.05 31.58
CA GLY A 414 -5.50 7.66 31.94
C GLY A 414 -6.77 7.47 32.78
N SER A 415 -7.37 6.28 32.63
CA SER A 415 -8.33 5.64 33.55
C SER A 415 -7.83 5.71 34.99
N ASP A 416 -8.73 5.68 35.98
CA ASP A 416 -8.53 5.90 37.44
C ASP A 416 -7.30 5.26 38.12
N ALA A 417 -6.53 4.41 37.43
CA ALA A 417 -5.20 4.02 37.83
C ALA A 417 -4.27 5.24 37.94
N THR A 418 -3.63 5.38 39.09
CA THR A 418 -2.67 6.44 39.40
C THR A 418 -1.64 6.57 38.27
N PRO A 419 -1.58 7.73 37.57
CA PRO A 419 -0.64 7.90 36.46
C PRO A 419 0.78 7.83 37.01
N THR A 420 1.53 6.80 36.63
CA THR A 420 2.98 6.80 36.83
C THR A 420 3.56 7.92 35.96
N VAL A 421 4.36 8.78 36.58
CA VAL A 421 4.80 10.11 36.08
C VAL A 421 5.46 10.08 34.69
N ASP A 422 5.91 8.92 34.21
CA ASP A 422 6.63 8.77 32.94
C ASP A 422 5.73 8.45 31.71
N THR A 423 4.40 8.37 31.88
CA THR A 423 3.47 7.88 30.83
C THR A 423 2.88 8.95 29.91
N ARG A 424 3.06 10.25 30.19
CA ARG A 424 2.53 11.34 29.35
C ARG A 424 3.44 11.65 28.16
N ARG A 425 3.75 10.65 27.35
CA ARG A 425 4.61 10.87 26.17
C ARG A 425 3.76 11.11 24.94
N LEU A 426 3.83 12.33 24.43
CA LEU A 426 3.29 12.67 23.11
C LEU A 426 4.25 12.16 22.02
N TRP A 427 3.71 11.76 20.88
CA TRP A 427 4.56 11.41 19.75
C TRP A 427 5.38 12.63 19.31
N ALA A 428 6.69 12.43 19.17
CA ALA A 428 7.61 13.47 18.72
C ALA A 428 7.57 13.63 17.19
N CYS A 429 7.07 12.62 16.45
CA CYS A 429 6.96 12.61 14.99
C CYS A 429 5.85 13.53 14.43
N ARG A 430 5.86 14.82 14.80
CA ARG A 430 4.86 15.83 14.35
C ARG A 430 4.87 16.10 12.85
N HIS A 431 5.90 15.63 12.15
CA HIS A 431 6.07 15.76 10.70
C HIS A 431 5.72 14.49 9.93
N LEU A 432 5.01 13.55 10.57
CA LEU A 432 4.52 12.36 9.89
C LEU A 432 3.59 12.73 8.74
N GLU A 433 3.94 12.31 7.53
CA GLU A 433 3.13 12.47 6.32
C GLU A 433 2.31 11.21 6.01
N THR A 434 2.82 10.04 6.39
CA THR A 434 2.12 8.76 6.17
C THR A 434 1.97 8.01 7.48
N LEU A 435 0.73 7.68 7.84
CA LEU A 435 0.40 6.81 8.96
C LEU A 435 -0.50 5.68 8.47
N GLN A 436 -0.02 4.44 8.58
CA GLN A 436 -0.86 3.25 8.41
C GLN A 436 -0.82 2.48 9.72
N ILE A 437 -1.96 2.31 10.37
CA ILE A 437 -1.97 1.70 11.70
C ILE A 437 -3.25 0.93 11.99
N GLY A 438 -3.12 -0.12 12.81
CA GLY A 438 -4.26 -0.78 13.40
C GLY A 438 -4.75 -0.05 14.65
N LEU A 439 -6.06 -0.07 14.85
CA LEU A 439 -6.71 0.33 16.10
C LEU A 439 -7.51 -0.88 16.57
N TYR A 440 -7.16 -1.40 17.75
CA TYR A 440 -7.81 -2.58 18.32
C TYR A 440 -8.57 -2.21 19.57
N HIS A 441 -9.79 -2.72 19.63
CA HIS A 441 -10.55 -2.80 20.85
C HIS A 441 -10.29 -4.18 21.47
N ARG A 442 -9.71 -4.22 22.67
CA ARG A 442 -9.55 -5.47 23.40
C ARG A 442 -10.93 -5.92 23.91
N PRO A 443 -11.50 -7.02 23.39
CA PRO A 443 -12.87 -7.44 23.71
C PRO A 443 -13.04 -7.75 25.20
N ASP A 444 -11.96 -8.16 25.89
CA ASP A 444 -12.05 -8.71 27.24
C ASP A 444 -12.08 -7.65 28.36
N THR A 445 -11.92 -6.35 28.06
CA THR A 445 -11.53 -5.36 29.11
C THR A 445 -12.56 -4.32 29.49
N ALA A 446 -13.73 -4.22 28.84
CA ALA A 446 -14.82 -3.35 29.29
C ALA A 446 -16.10 -3.61 28.47
N PRO A 447 -17.30 -3.28 28.99
CA PRO A 447 -18.51 -3.24 28.19
C PRO A 447 -18.37 -2.31 26.98
N GLU A 448 -19.01 -2.69 25.86
CA GLU A 448 -19.07 -1.97 24.57
C GLU A 448 -19.41 -0.47 24.70
N ALA A 449 -20.05 -0.08 25.81
CA ALA A 449 -20.51 1.28 26.10
C ALA A 449 -19.44 2.39 25.96
N ASN A 450 -18.15 2.07 26.12
CA ASN A 450 -17.07 3.07 26.05
C ASN A 450 -16.36 3.15 24.67
N GLU A 451 -16.82 2.40 23.67
CA GLU A 451 -16.19 2.39 22.34
C GLU A 451 -16.18 3.78 21.65
N PRO A 452 -17.29 4.56 21.64
CA PRO A 452 -17.31 5.88 21.01
C PRO A 452 -16.26 6.83 21.61
N GLN A 453 -16.12 6.85 22.93
CA GLN A 453 -15.16 7.69 23.63
C GLN A 453 -13.72 7.33 23.28
N ARG A 454 -13.41 6.03 23.21
CA ARG A 454 -12.08 5.53 22.82
C ARG A 454 -11.70 5.96 21.41
N ALA A 455 -12.63 5.85 20.47
CA ALA A 455 -12.45 6.32 19.10
C ALA A 455 -12.25 7.85 19.05
N ARG A 456 -13.04 8.61 19.82
CA ARG A 456 -12.89 10.09 19.92
C ARG A 456 -11.49 10.47 20.38
N VAL A 457 -10.96 9.80 21.40
CA VAL A 457 -9.60 10.05 21.89
C VAL A 457 -8.58 9.85 20.79
N ILE A 458 -8.67 8.73 20.04
CA ILE A 458 -7.71 8.42 18.98
C ILE A 458 -7.80 9.46 17.85
N PHE A 459 -8.99 9.73 17.32
CA PHE A 459 -9.14 10.70 16.22
C PHE A 459 -8.74 12.11 16.65
N GLY A 460 -9.11 12.51 17.88
CA GLY A 460 -8.67 13.75 18.50
C GLY A 460 -7.15 13.82 18.63
N TYR A 461 -6.51 12.75 19.10
CA TYR A 461 -5.05 12.64 19.22
C TYR A 461 -4.39 12.85 17.86
N LEU A 462 -4.76 12.03 16.88
CA LEU A 462 -4.15 12.05 15.55
C LEU A 462 -4.31 13.43 14.91
N SER A 463 -5.50 14.04 15.00
CA SER A 463 -5.79 15.35 14.39
C SER A 463 -4.94 16.49 14.94
N ARG A 464 -4.52 16.40 16.21
CA ARG A 464 -3.72 17.43 16.89
C ARG A 464 -2.22 17.12 16.85
N VAL A 465 -1.86 15.84 17.00
CA VAL A 465 -0.47 15.40 17.05
C VAL A 465 0.17 15.35 15.67
N LEU A 466 -0.60 14.98 14.66
CA LEU A 466 -0.09 14.72 13.31
C LEU A 466 -0.80 15.60 12.27
N PRO A 467 -0.72 16.94 12.38
CA PRO A 467 -1.45 17.85 11.50
C PRO A 467 -0.96 17.83 10.04
N LYS A 468 0.25 17.30 9.79
CA LYS A 468 0.89 17.22 8.47
C LYS A 468 0.59 15.91 7.71
N LEU A 469 -0.28 15.04 8.23
CA LEU A 469 -0.61 13.79 7.54
C LEU A 469 -1.22 14.05 6.15
N ARG A 470 -0.66 13.37 5.16
CA ARG A 470 -1.14 13.32 3.77
C ARG A 470 -1.79 11.99 3.47
N VAL A 471 -1.30 10.90 4.05
CA VAL A 471 -1.84 9.55 3.88
C VAL A 471 -2.16 8.96 5.25
N LEU A 472 -3.44 8.63 5.47
CA LEU A 472 -3.92 7.98 6.68
C LEU A 472 -4.64 6.66 6.31
N GLU A 473 -4.11 5.53 6.78
CA GLU A 473 -4.77 4.23 6.72
C GLU A 473 -5.05 3.72 8.14
N LEU A 474 -6.32 3.45 8.43
CA LEU A 474 -6.79 2.98 9.73
C LEU A 474 -7.40 1.58 9.60
N ASN A 475 -6.81 0.61 10.28
CA ASN A 475 -7.36 -0.75 10.36
C ASN A 475 -8.12 -0.92 11.68
N LEU A 476 -9.43 -0.83 11.62
CA LEU A 476 -10.33 -0.76 12.77
C LEU A 476 -10.93 -2.15 13.06
N SER A 477 -10.72 -2.70 14.25
CA SER A 477 -11.29 -4.00 14.65
C SER A 477 -12.80 -3.96 14.92
N SER A 478 -13.25 -2.82 15.42
CA SER A 478 -14.64 -2.51 15.70
C SER A 478 -14.69 -1.00 15.62
N THR A 479 -15.51 -0.46 14.73
CA THR A 479 -15.79 0.97 14.79
C THR A 479 -17.07 1.27 14.06
N ASN A 480 -17.86 2.06 14.76
CA ASN A 480 -18.91 2.86 14.20
C ASN A 480 -18.30 4.20 13.70
N LEU A 481 -18.47 4.53 12.42
CA LEU A 481 -18.06 5.85 11.88
C LEU A 481 -19.10 6.96 12.20
N GLN A 482 -19.97 6.72 13.18
CA GLN A 482 -20.92 7.69 13.69
C GLN A 482 -20.26 8.98 14.16
N LEU A 483 -21.02 10.06 14.13
CA LEU A 483 -20.52 11.37 14.51
C LEU A 483 -20.01 11.42 15.97
N GLU A 484 -20.65 10.68 16.87
CA GLU A 484 -20.27 10.61 18.29
C GLU A 484 -18.93 9.91 18.52
N THR A 485 -18.45 9.10 17.57
CA THR A 485 -17.11 8.49 17.68
C THR A 485 -16.01 9.47 17.32
N GLY A 486 -16.35 10.68 16.87
CA GLY A 486 -15.41 11.77 16.63
C GLY A 486 -14.61 11.62 15.35
N PHE A 487 -15.07 10.81 14.38
CA PHE A 487 -14.40 10.70 13.08
C PHE A 487 -14.26 12.08 12.40
N CYS A 488 -15.21 12.99 12.63
CA CYS A 488 -15.14 14.38 12.16
C CYS A 488 -13.97 15.19 12.72
N LEU A 489 -13.35 14.79 13.84
CA LEU A 489 -12.16 15.47 14.38
C LEU A 489 -10.99 15.45 13.38
N LEU A 490 -10.94 14.43 12.51
CA LEU A 490 -9.95 14.33 11.43
C LEU A 490 -10.08 15.45 10.39
N ALA A 491 -11.19 16.21 10.36
CA ALA A 491 -11.36 17.41 9.52
C ALA A 491 -10.30 18.50 9.78
N ARG A 492 -9.59 18.45 10.91
CA ARG A 492 -8.46 19.35 11.18
C ARG A 492 -7.23 19.06 10.31
N MET A 493 -7.13 17.86 9.74
CA MET A 493 -6.02 17.45 8.86
C MET A 493 -6.19 18.02 7.44
N GLN A 494 -6.00 19.32 7.28
CA GLN A 494 -6.20 20.04 6.01
C GLN A 494 -5.25 19.58 4.89
N GLY A 495 -4.14 18.92 5.26
CA GLY A 495 -3.16 18.33 4.34
C GLY A 495 -3.52 16.94 3.83
N LEU A 496 -4.60 16.32 4.32
CA LEU A 496 -4.92 14.92 4.03
C LEU A 496 -5.32 14.73 2.56
N GLU A 497 -4.58 13.90 1.84
CA GLU A 497 -4.78 13.57 0.43
C GLU A 497 -5.42 12.20 0.23
N GLN A 498 -5.11 11.27 1.14
CA GLN A 498 -5.61 9.90 1.10
C GLN A 498 -6.07 9.46 2.48
N LEU A 499 -7.31 8.98 2.55
CA LEU A 499 -7.90 8.39 3.74
C LEU A 499 -8.44 7.01 3.39
N ARG A 500 -7.87 5.99 4.04
CA ARG A 500 -8.29 4.61 3.90
C ARG A 500 -8.73 4.08 5.25
N VAL A 501 -9.92 3.49 5.29
CA VAL A 501 -10.43 2.81 6.48
C VAL A 501 -10.63 1.35 6.12
N VAL A 502 -9.98 0.45 6.83
CA VAL A 502 -10.17 -1.00 6.68
C VAL A 502 -10.85 -1.50 7.93
N LEU A 503 -12.04 -2.06 7.77
CA LEU A 503 -12.82 -2.62 8.86
C LEU A 503 -12.52 -4.12 8.97
N MET A 504 -12.08 -4.55 10.15
CA MET A 504 -11.59 -5.88 10.48
C MET A 504 -12.55 -6.57 11.45
N GLY A 505 -13.63 -7.21 10.99
CA GLY A 505 -14.58 -7.90 11.89
C GLY A 505 -15.83 -8.39 11.17
N SER A 506 -16.68 -9.19 11.82
CA SER A 506 -17.89 -9.79 11.22
C SER A 506 -19.19 -9.02 11.50
N VAL A 507 -19.20 -8.08 12.46
CA VAL A 507 -20.40 -7.34 12.86
C VAL A 507 -20.25 -5.88 12.47
N PHE A 508 -20.80 -5.52 11.32
CA PHE A 508 -20.83 -4.14 10.84
C PHE A 508 -22.17 -3.50 11.18
N TYR A 509 -22.16 -2.59 12.15
CA TYR A 509 -23.19 -1.56 12.22
C TYR A 509 -22.79 -0.50 11.19
N TRP A 510 -23.39 -0.58 10.00
CA TRP A 510 -23.16 0.42 8.97
C TRP A 510 -23.50 1.78 9.57
N SER A 511 -22.53 2.69 9.52
CA SER A 511 -22.79 4.11 9.71
C SER A 511 -23.93 4.47 8.77
N LYS A 512 -24.98 5.09 9.28
CA LYS A 512 -26.06 5.55 8.40
C LYS A 512 -25.41 6.56 7.47
N LYS A 513 -25.76 6.59 6.18
CA LYS A 513 -25.28 7.60 5.20
C LYS A 513 -25.11 9.03 5.79
N PRO A 514 -26.06 9.53 6.62
CA PRO A 514 -25.90 10.75 7.41
C PRO A 514 -24.57 10.99 8.11
N ASP A 515 -23.94 9.95 8.67
CA ASP A 515 -22.75 10.06 9.51
C ASP A 515 -21.49 10.45 8.71
N LEU A 516 -21.52 10.31 7.38
CA LEU A 516 -20.46 10.71 6.46
C LEU A 516 -20.83 11.92 5.60
N ASP A 517 -22.06 12.42 5.68
CA ASP A 517 -22.54 13.53 4.84
C ASP A 517 -21.77 14.84 5.10
N TRP A 518 -21.14 15.00 6.29
CA TRP A 518 -20.26 16.13 6.59
C TRP A 518 -18.98 16.17 5.76
N MET A 519 -18.55 15.03 5.21
CA MET A 519 -17.35 14.94 4.38
C MET A 519 -17.58 15.48 2.98
N ALA A 520 -18.83 15.58 2.53
CA ALA A 520 -19.14 15.99 1.18
C ALA A 520 -18.81 17.47 0.98
N ASP A 521 -18.19 17.80 -0.17
CA ASP A 521 -17.77 19.17 -0.46
C ASP A 521 -18.97 20.11 -0.42
N THR A 522 -18.92 21.09 0.48
CA THR A 522 -19.99 22.06 0.70
C THR A 522 -20.35 22.83 -0.57
N ARG A 523 -19.45 22.87 -1.58
CA ARG A 523 -19.68 23.49 -2.89
C ARG A 523 -20.56 22.67 -3.82
N THR A 524 -20.49 21.34 -3.76
CA THR A 524 -21.24 20.43 -4.63
C THR A 524 -22.52 19.92 -3.98
N VAL A 525 -22.59 19.96 -2.65
CA VAL A 525 -23.74 19.50 -1.88
C VAL A 525 -24.92 20.47 -2.00
N SER A 526 -26.09 19.95 -2.38
CA SER A 526 -27.32 20.73 -2.52
C SER A 526 -27.74 21.40 -1.20
N ARG A 527 -28.41 22.56 -1.27
CA ARG A 527 -28.95 23.26 -0.09
C ARG A 527 -29.82 22.33 0.79
N CYS A 528 -30.55 21.39 0.18
CA CYS A 528 -31.38 20.42 0.88
C CYS A 528 -30.55 19.44 1.73
N LEU A 529 -29.46 18.90 1.18
CA LEU A 529 -28.54 18.03 1.93
C LEU A 529 -27.90 18.78 3.11
N ARG A 530 -27.54 20.06 2.92
CA ARG A 530 -27.01 20.90 4.01
C ARG A 530 -28.04 21.14 5.12
N ALA A 531 -29.31 21.40 4.77
CA ALA A 531 -30.38 21.55 5.75
C ALA A 531 -30.61 20.24 6.53
N LYS A 532 -30.61 19.09 5.84
CA LYS A 532 -30.73 17.77 6.45
C LYS A 532 -29.57 17.49 7.40
N TRP A 533 -28.34 17.76 6.97
CA TRP A 533 -27.14 17.64 7.80
C TRP A 533 -27.25 18.50 9.07
N ASN A 534 -27.57 19.79 8.93
CA ASN A 534 -27.72 20.71 10.06
C ASN A 534 -28.77 20.23 11.07
N TRP A 535 -29.89 19.68 10.58
CA TRP A 535 -30.94 19.11 11.44
C TRP A 535 -30.44 17.86 12.18
N GLN A 536 -29.73 16.96 11.50
CA GLN A 536 -29.17 15.75 12.12
C GLN A 536 -28.10 16.07 13.16
N GLN A 537 -27.22 17.00 12.86
CA GLN A 537 -26.21 17.52 13.78
C GLN A 537 -26.86 18.14 15.02
N GLY A 538 -27.91 18.96 14.86
CA GLY A 538 -28.66 19.54 15.97
C GLY A 538 -29.31 18.48 16.86
N ARG A 539 -29.82 17.40 16.26
CA ARG A 539 -30.43 16.28 16.98
C ARG A 539 -29.40 15.45 17.75
N ALA A 540 -28.25 15.17 17.12
CA ALA A 540 -27.14 14.47 17.75
C ALA A 540 -26.57 15.27 18.93
N THR A 541 -26.27 16.55 18.73
CA THR A 541 -25.75 17.44 19.79
C THR A 541 -26.74 17.65 20.94
N ALA A 542 -28.05 17.67 20.69
CA ALA A 542 -29.07 17.70 21.73
C ALA A 542 -29.06 16.41 22.57
N ARG A 543 -28.91 15.24 21.92
CA ARG A 543 -28.81 13.94 22.60
C ARG A 543 -27.58 13.86 23.49
N TRP A 544 -26.45 14.42 23.04
CA TRP A 544 -25.19 14.40 23.77
C TRP A 544 -25.11 15.39 24.93
N LYS A 545 -26.11 16.25 25.15
CA LYS A 545 -26.00 17.33 26.14
C LYS A 545 -25.68 16.81 27.55
N GLY A 546 -26.40 15.79 28.00
CA GLY A 546 -26.14 15.18 29.31
C GLY A 546 -24.76 14.53 29.41
N GLU A 547 -24.31 13.85 28.35
CA GLU A 547 -22.97 13.23 28.29
C GLU A 547 -21.85 14.27 28.24
N MET A 548 -22.02 15.37 27.49
CA MET A 548 -21.08 16.50 27.45
C MET A 548 -20.94 17.15 28.83
N ASP A 549 -22.04 17.43 29.51
CA ASP A 549 -22.02 18.04 30.84
C ASP A 549 -21.33 17.12 31.86
N ALA A 550 -21.60 15.81 31.78
CA ALA A 550 -20.92 14.80 32.60
C ALA A 550 -19.40 14.73 32.32
N GLU A 551 -18.99 14.69 31.04
CA GLU A 551 -17.57 14.70 30.65
C GLU A 551 -16.84 15.96 31.13
N VAL A 552 -17.48 17.13 31.06
CA VAL A 552 -16.92 18.41 31.54
C VAL A 552 -16.71 18.39 33.05
N GLU A 553 -17.66 17.86 33.83
CA GLU A 553 -17.50 17.74 35.28
C GLU A 553 -16.38 16.77 35.67
N VAL A 554 -16.22 15.65 34.96
CA VAL A 554 -15.08 14.73 35.14
C VAL A 554 -13.75 15.44 34.90
N VAL A 555 -13.65 16.24 33.84
CA VAL A 555 -12.44 17.01 33.52
C VAL A 555 -12.17 18.07 34.60
N LYS A 556 -13.19 18.79 35.06
CA LYS A 556 -13.04 19.77 36.16
C LYS A 556 -12.56 19.09 37.45
N ALA A 557 -13.15 17.96 37.82
CA ALA A 557 -12.74 17.19 38.99
C ALA A 557 -11.27 16.75 38.88
N ARG A 558 -10.86 16.28 37.70
CA ARG A 558 -9.47 15.90 37.42
C ARG A 558 -8.50 17.06 37.50
N LYS A 559 -8.86 18.24 36.96
CA LYS A 559 -8.03 19.46 37.10
C LYS A 559 -7.80 19.83 38.55
N ARG A 560 -8.84 19.74 39.39
CA ARG A 560 -8.70 19.99 40.83
C ARG A 560 -7.70 19.03 41.47
N GLN A 561 -7.74 17.74 41.11
CA GLN A 561 -6.77 16.75 41.59
C GLN A 561 -5.34 17.04 41.11
N LEU A 562 -5.15 17.40 39.83
CA LEU A 562 -3.83 17.75 39.29
C LEU A 562 -3.26 19.01 39.92
N LEU A 563 -4.10 20.01 40.20
CA LEU A 563 -3.69 21.25 40.85
C LEU A 563 -3.23 20.99 42.29
N VAL A 564 -3.93 20.11 43.02
CA VAL A 564 -3.50 19.65 44.34
C VAL A 564 -2.17 18.89 44.26
N ALA A 565 -2.01 17.97 43.29
CA ALA A 565 -0.75 17.25 43.12
C ALA A 565 0.42 18.17 42.72
N SER A 566 0.17 19.17 41.89
CA SER A 566 1.18 20.14 41.46
C SER A 566 1.63 21.06 42.60
N LEU A 567 0.73 21.45 43.51
CA LEU A 567 1.09 22.23 44.71
C LEU A 567 2.00 21.45 45.67
N LEU A 568 2.01 20.12 45.58
CA LEU A 568 2.87 19.24 46.36
C LEU A 568 4.21 18.93 45.67
N ALA A 569 4.33 19.18 44.36
CA ALA A 569 5.55 18.95 43.60
C ALA A 569 6.44 20.21 43.55
N THR A 570 7.77 20.03 43.55
CA THR A 570 8.75 21.12 43.65
C THR A 570 8.68 22.09 42.45
N GLU A 571 8.64 23.40 42.72
CA GLU A 571 8.18 24.47 41.81
C GLU A 571 8.91 24.65 40.46
N LYS A 572 10.12 24.10 40.26
CA LYS A 572 11.01 24.56 39.18
C LYS A 572 10.71 24.03 37.75
N SER A 573 9.72 23.15 37.56
CA SER A 573 9.40 22.49 36.27
C SER A 573 7.95 22.76 35.77
N VAL A 574 7.15 23.53 36.52
CA VAL A 574 5.68 23.52 36.36
C VAL A 574 5.16 24.46 35.26
N SER A 575 5.91 25.50 34.88
CA SER A 575 5.38 26.58 34.01
C SER A 575 5.16 26.17 32.54
N GLU A 576 6.04 25.35 31.96
CA GLU A 576 6.01 25.07 30.51
C GLU A 576 5.07 23.91 30.18
N THR A 577 4.97 22.94 31.09
CA THR A 577 4.06 21.79 31.02
C THR A 577 2.58 22.19 31.10
N LEU A 578 2.24 23.23 31.89
CA LEU A 578 0.85 23.70 32.04
C LEU A 578 0.21 24.26 30.77
N ARG A 579 1.00 24.89 29.87
CA ARG A 579 0.46 25.46 28.62
C ARG A 579 0.12 24.41 27.59
N GLU A 580 0.96 23.39 27.46
CA GLU A 580 0.69 22.27 26.56
C GLU A 580 -0.49 21.45 27.09
N ASP A 581 -0.57 21.23 28.40
CA ASP A 581 -1.66 20.49 29.05
C ASP A 581 -3.04 21.08 28.72
N ALA A 582 -3.18 22.42 28.69
CA ALA A 582 -4.43 23.10 28.38
C ALA A 582 -5.01 22.75 27.00
N GLN A 583 -4.15 22.52 26.00
CA GLN A 583 -4.60 22.14 24.66
C GLN A 583 -5.20 20.73 24.67
N TRP A 584 -4.74 19.85 25.54
CA TRP A 584 -5.15 18.44 25.57
C TRP A 584 -6.41 18.19 26.41
N GLU A 585 -6.83 19.13 27.24
CA GLU A 585 -7.94 18.95 28.19
C GLU A 585 -9.27 18.53 27.55
N THR A 586 -9.54 19.00 26.34
CA THR A 586 -10.77 18.67 25.61
C THR A 586 -10.62 17.46 24.70
N GLN A 587 -9.42 16.88 24.57
CA GLN A 587 -9.15 15.82 23.62
C GLN A 587 -10.01 14.59 23.91
N GLY A 588 -10.74 14.13 22.89
CA GLY A 588 -11.58 12.94 23.00
C GLY A 588 -12.93 13.15 23.68
N LEU A 589 -13.26 14.39 24.08
CA LEU A 589 -14.56 14.75 24.61
C LEU A 589 -15.55 15.08 23.50
N LEU A 590 -16.84 14.92 23.78
CA LEU A 590 -17.94 15.34 22.91
C LEU A 590 -17.95 16.86 22.69
N THR A 591 -17.41 17.64 23.63
CA THR A 591 -17.23 19.09 23.47
C THR A 591 -16.27 19.43 22.33
N ASP A 592 -15.21 18.63 22.11
CA ASP A 592 -14.28 18.78 20.98
C ASP A 592 -14.95 18.43 19.65
N VAL A 593 -15.76 17.37 19.64
CA VAL A 593 -16.58 16.97 18.49
C VAL A 593 -17.54 18.10 18.11
N LYS A 594 -18.29 18.63 19.09
CA LYS A 594 -19.20 19.77 18.89
C LYS A 594 -18.47 20.99 18.37
N GLN A 595 -17.31 21.32 18.92
CA GLN A 595 -16.51 22.46 18.46
C GLN A 595 -16.15 22.32 16.97
N VAL A 596 -15.60 21.18 16.54
CA VAL A 596 -15.24 20.97 15.11
C VAL A 596 -16.48 21.08 14.22
N LEU A 597 -17.60 20.53 14.67
CA LEU A 597 -18.87 20.61 13.97
C LEU A 597 -19.40 22.05 13.82
N ASP A 598 -19.23 22.88 14.86
CA ASP A 598 -19.55 24.31 14.81
C ASP A 598 -18.56 25.08 13.90
N GLU A 599 -17.29 24.67 13.83
CA GLU A 599 -16.29 25.22 12.90
C GLU A 599 -16.60 24.88 11.44
N ILE A 600 -17.09 23.68 11.16
CA ILE A 600 -17.59 23.28 9.83
C ILE A 600 -18.85 24.10 9.48
N LYS A 601 -19.79 24.22 10.41
CA LYS A 601 -21.07 24.94 10.20
C LYS A 601 -20.87 26.44 9.97
N SER A 602 -19.96 27.05 10.72
CA SER A 602 -19.61 28.47 10.58
C SER A 602 -18.79 28.77 9.32
N GLY A 603 -18.30 27.74 8.62
CA GLY A 603 -17.43 27.90 7.45
C GLY A 603 -15.99 28.28 7.81
N LYS A 604 -15.61 28.25 9.09
CA LYS A 604 -14.20 28.38 9.52
C LYS A 604 -13.36 27.25 8.91
N LEU A 605 -13.93 26.05 8.86
CA LEU A 605 -13.44 24.92 8.07
C LEU A 605 -14.21 24.86 6.74
N LYS A 606 -13.82 25.69 5.76
CA LYS A 606 -14.53 25.83 4.47
C LYS A 606 -14.73 24.48 3.74
N CYS A 607 -13.75 23.59 3.85
CA CYS A 607 -13.80 22.22 3.37
C CYS A 607 -13.04 21.36 4.40
N PRO A 608 -13.65 20.30 4.96
CA PRO A 608 -12.97 19.44 5.94
C PRO A 608 -11.64 18.86 5.41
N TRP A 609 -11.58 18.50 4.13
CA TRP A 609 -10.34 18.05 3.50
C TRP A 609 -10.20 18.57 2.07
N PRO A 610 -9.65 19.79 1.88
CA PRO A 610 -9.57 20.40 0.56
C PRO A 610 -8.63 19.66 -0.40
N LYS A 611 -7.71 18.83 0.11
CA LYS A 611 -6.77 18.04 -0.66
C LYS A 611 -7.15 16.56 -0.80
N LEU A 612 -8.21 16.11 -0.12
CA LEU A 612 -8.57 14.70 -0.12
C LEU A 612 -9.03 14.31 -1.51
N CYS A 613 -8.19 13.54 -2.18
CA CYS A 613 -8.49 13.00 -3.48
C CYS A 613 -8.92 11.54 -3.35
N ASN A 614 -8.42 10.77 -2.39
CA ASN A 614 -8.70 9.34 -2.29
C ASN A 614 -9.36 9.00 -0.95
N PHE A 615 -10.65 8.69 -0.96
CA PHE A 615 -11.35 8.14 0.20
C PHE A 615 -11.83 6.73 -0.10
N ARG A 616 -11.45 5.76 0.73
CA ARG A 616 -11.89 4.37 0.55
C ARG A 616 -12.17 3.71 1.88
N ILE A 617 -13.32 3.07 1.97
CA ILE A 617 -13.65 2.15 3.05
C ILE A 617 -13.57 0.74 2.48
N TYR A 618 -12.81 -0.11 3.13
CA TYR A 618 -12.66 -1.52 2.81
C TYR A 618 -13.19 -2.36 3.97
N VAL A 619 -13.85 -3.45 3.62
CA VAL A 619 -14.16 -4.53 4.57
C VAL A 619 -13.13 -5.64 4.31
N ALA A 620 -12.38 -6.03 5.34
CA ALA A 620 -11.34 -7.04 5.17
C ALA A 620 -11.94 -8.43 4.94
N ARG A 621 -11.54 -9.07 3.83
CA ARG A 621 -11.99 -10.41 3.39
C ARG A 621 -11.85 -11.54 4.42
N SER A 622 -10.96 -11.42 5.41
CA SER A 622 -10.89 -12.47 6.47
C SER A 622 -12.16 -12.55 7.30
N ALA A 623 -13.00 -11.51 7.28
CA ALA A 623 -14.35 -11.58 7.81
C ALA A 623 -15.28 -12.39 6.90
N GLU A 624 -15.14 -12.34 5.58
CA GLU A 624 -15.89 -13.19 4.63
C GLU A 624 -15.45 -14.64 4.72
N GLU A 625 -14.14 -14.95 4.72
CA GLU A 625 -13.64 -16.33 4.88
C GLU A 625 -13.97 -16.91 6.26
N ARG A 626 -13.83 -16.14 7.36
CA ARG A 626 -14.27 -16.61 8.69
C ARG A 626 -15.78 -16.64 8.85
N LEU A 627 -16.52 -15.78 8.16
CA LEU A 627 -17.99 -15.82 8.13
C LEU A 627 -18.44 -17.03 7.29
N GLU A 628 -17.76 -17.39 6.20
CA GLU A 628 -18.00 -18.60 5.45
C GLU A 628 -17.62 -19.85 6.25
N GLU A 629 -16.48 -19.87 6.96
CA GLU A 629 -16.12 -20.94 7.89
C GLU A 629 -17.10 -21.04 9.07
N MET A 630 -17.56 -19.91 9.63
CA MET A 630 -18.57 -19.89 10.70
C MET A 630 -19.98 -20.23 10.19
N ILE A 631 -20.38 -19.81 8.99
CA ILE A 631 -21.67 -20.15 8.36
C ILE A 631 -21.68 -21.63 7.98
N GLN A 632 -20.59 -22.16 7.43
CA GLN A 632 -20.42 -23.60 7.14
C GLN A 632 -20.40 -24.44 8.43
N ALA A 633 -19.80 -23.94 9.52
CA ALA A 633 -19.81 -24.60 10.82
C ALA A 633 -21.19 -24.56 11.51
N VAL A 634 -22.01 -23.52 11.24
CA VAL A 634 -23.32 -23.33 11.87
C VAL A 634 -24.47 -23.93 11.04
N ARG A 635 -24.31 -24.13 9.72
CA ARG A 635 -25.34 -24.74 8.85
C ARG A 635 -24.75 -25.51 7.66
N PRO A 636 -24.62 -26.84 7.73
CA PRO A 636 -24.37 -27.64 6.54
C PRO A 636 -25.66 -27.77 5.70
N GLY A 637 -25.68 -27.20 4.49
CA GLY A 637 -26.61 -27.66 3.44
C GLY A 637 -27.63 -26.67 2.84
N ILE A 638 -27.35 -25.37 2.74
CA ILE A 638 -28.21 -24.46 1.95
C ILE A 638 -27.35 -23.64 0.96
N ASP A 639 -27.67 -23.79 -0.33
CA ASP A 639 -27.08 -23.10 -1.46
C ASP A 639 -27.64 -21.66 -1.56
N MET A 640 -26.77 -20.67 -1.72
CA MET A 640 -27.11 -19.24 -1.73
C MET A 640 -26.54 -18.58 -3.00
N SER A 641 -27.09 -18.92 -4.16
CA SER A 641 -27.01 -18.09 -5.35
C SER A 641 -28.14 -17.06 -5.31
N ASP A 642 -27.85 -15.86 -4.80
CA ASP A 642 -28.40 -14.57 -5.30
C ASP A 642 -28.30 -13.46 -4.23
N ASN A 643 -27.58 -12.39 -4.59
CA ASN A 643 -27.52 -11.03 -4.04
C ASN A 643 -26.17 -10.60 -3.47
N CYS A 644 -25.30 -10.12 -4.36
CA CYS A 644 -24.26 -9.15 -4.04
C CYS A 644 -24.46 -7.90 -4.91
N GLU A 645 -25.12 -6.87 -4.36
CA GLU A 645 -25.15 -5.55 -4.97
C GLU A 645 -23.87 -4.76 -4.62
N HIS A 646 -23.25 -4.21 -5.65
CA HIS A 646 -22.05 -3.39 -5.57
C HIS A 646 -22.31 -2.01 -4.92
N VAL A 647 -21.49 -1.64 -3.94
CA VAL A 647 -21.38 -0.25 -3.48
C VAL A 647 -20.40 0.51 -4.39
N SER A 648 -20.88 1.66 -4.87
CA SER A 648 -20.19 2.61 -5.73
C SER A 648 -18.99 3.28 -5.05
N SER A 649 -17.95 3.51 -5.86
CA SER A 649 -16.86 4.43 -5.52
C SER A 649 -17.39 5.87 -5.48
N PHE A 650 -17.16 6.57 -4.36
CA PHE A 650 -17.28 8.03 -4.28
C PHE A 650 -16.00 8.72 -4.78
#